data_AF-A0A9P0XBW4-F1
#
_entry.id   AF-A0A9P0XBW4-F1
#
_cell.length_a   1.000
_cell.length_b   1.000
_cell.length_c   1.000
_cell.angle_alpha   90.00
_cell.angle_beta   90.00
_cell.angle_gamma   90.00
#
_symmetry.space_group_name_H-M   'P 1'
#
loop_
_entity.id
_entity.type
_entity.pdbx_description
1 polymer ?
#
loop_
_entity_poly.entity_id
_entity_poly.type
_entity_poly.pdbx_seq_one_letter_code
_entity_poly.pdbx_strand_id
1 'polypeptide(L)'
;MEENQGESQIRKSFAGANILLTGGTGFLGKVLTEKLLRSCPELNKIYLLARKKKNKDPQTRLKEQFDDVLYETLHKDQPDFIKKVEILEGEMDSENLGLTDQDWLTVCDKVNFILHGAATVRFDEALSKAVRINTRGTKEMLTLARCCKYLKAFVYISTAYCNLPHQPIEEKFYDFPLTSDLLIDVVERLDSKTVDDITPGLIATYPNTYCFSKAAAENHLLKHSQGLPVAILRPSVVISTAKGPIPLGWIDNIYGPTGISVGASVGIIRIIKCNPDAVVNLVPADFVANACIAVAWKTARQHIKTAERKLEDFSEGPKDEETKNDQIPRVYNYVSGDENSMTFRTFMNYAHTHGFTMASSKAIWCYMLFLINNALLFKTLNILLHWIPAYVCDGVGVMIGKKPMLKKVYTKIDKWIHFNEIFACHTWKMENSNTIELLRELNEADRHIFDFDISALDWNSYMYNYMMGIRLFLVKDPKETIPWGIKKQYFLIIANYIVMIIYAIALFWLVKLLGGGKRESALALAKQVKAQAFADDTWRHGRGVRAAQAIEVGFNKYIIRMEENQGESQIRKSFAGANILLTGGTGFLGKLLIEKLLRCCPELDKIYLLARKKKNKDPQTRLKEQFDDVLYETLHKDQPDFIKKVEILEGELDSDNLGLTDQDRLTVCNKINFILHGAATVRLDETLSKAVRINTRGTKEMLTLARCCKYLKAFVYISTAYCNHPHQPIEEKFYDFPLTSDLLIDVVERLDSKTVDDITPGVIGAYSNTYCFTKASAENYLLKHSQGLPVAILRPSIVTSTAKGPIPLGWIDNIYGPTGICVGAWMGIIRLIKCNPDAVADLVPADYVANACIAVAWKTARNHKKASERTLDDHSEGPQDDETKDDQIPRVYNYVSGNQNPITWRTFLQYVNNAQMAPARAMWCFMFFLINNAQLFKTLNILLHWIPAYVCDGVAVMIGKKPMLKKVYTKIDKWRHFNKKFSSQSWKMRNSNTVELFKELNEKDRHIFDFDISALDWNSWWAYMQTFDFKIEYRKSERIPHVDYLSRNPYDSKELNVLRVSYE
;
A
#
# COMPACT_ATOMS: atom_id res chain seq x y z
N MET A 1 -37.67 5.26 -53.62
CA MET A 1 -37.38 3.82 -53.47
C MET A 1 -37.62 3.44 -52.00
N GLU A 2 -38.84 3.66 -51.48
CA GLU A 2 -39.16 3.49 -50.04
C GLU A 2 -40.07 2.28 -49.74
N GLU A 3 -40.42 1.47 -50.74
CA GLU A 3 -41.33 0.33 -50.56
C GLU A 3 -40.57 -1.00 -50.60
N ASN A 4 -39.90 -1.38 -49.50
CA ASN A 4 -39.76 -2.79 -49.03
C ASN A 4 -38.89 -3.02 -47.77
N GLN A 5 -38.63 -2.01 -46.93
CA GLN A 5 -37.92 -2.24 -45.67
C GLN A 5 -38.93 -2.66 -44.59
N GLY A 6 -38.96 -3.94 -44.20
CA GLY A 6 -39.91 -4.47 -43.20
C GLY A 6 -39.93 -3.72 -41.85
N GLU A 7 -40.88 -4.01 -40.96
CA GLU A 7 -41.08 -3.21 -39.73
C GLU A 7 -39.93 -3.33 -38.69
N SER A 8 -39.55 -2.22 -38.05
CA SER A 8 -38.47 -2.17 -37.03
C SER A 8 -38.88 -2.87 -35.73
N GLN A 9 -38.12 -3.89 -35.31
CA GLN A 9 -38.41 -4.65 -34.10
C GLN A 9 -37.95 -3.92 -32.84
N ILE A 10 -36.88 -3.11 -32.96
CA ILE A 10 -36.42 -2.26 -31.86
C ILE A 10 -37.49 -1.23 -31.53
N ARG A 11 -38.05 -0.52 -32.52
CA ARG A 11 -39.13 0.46 -32.29
C ARG A 11 -40.33 -0.17 -31.58
N LYS A 12 -40.78 -1.35 -32.04
CA LYS A 12 -41.87 -2.10 -31.39
C LYS A 12 -41.60 -2.40 -29.92
N SER A 13 -40.37 -2.78 -29.58
CA SER A 13 -40.00 -3.11 -28.19
C SER A 13 -40.10 -1.91 -27.24
N PHE A 14 -39.80 -0.71 -27.75
CA PHE A 14 -39.86 0.55 -27.02
C PHE A 14 -41.22 1.28 -27.13
N ALA A 15 -42.13 0.85 -28.00
CA ALA A 15 -43.46 1.42 -28.11
C ALA A 15 -44.22 1.29 -26.77
N GLY A 16 -44.77 2.40 -26.28
CA GLY A 16 -45.44 2.49 -24.97
C GLY A 16 -44.54 2.29 -23.75
N ALA A 17 -43.23 2.12 -23.94
CA ALA A 17 -42.32 1.79 -22.84
C ALA A 17 -41.92 3.03 -22.02
N ASN A 18 -41.65 2.79 -20.73
CA ASN A 18 -41.02 3.77 -19.85
C ASN A 18 -39.55 3.41 -19.60
N ILE A 19 -38.66 4.40 -19.71
CA ILE A 19 -37.21 4.20 -19.63
C ILE A 19 -36.66 5.00 -18.44
N LEU A 20 -35.92 4.36 -17.55
CA LEU A 20 -35.05 5.06 -16.60
C LEU A 20 -33.65 5.17 -17.18
N LEU A 21 -33.18 6.39 -17.38
CA LEU A 21 -31.84 6.68 -17.87
C LEU A 21 -31.03 7.45 -16.83
N THR A 22 -29.96 6.82 -16.35
CA THR A 22 -28.98 7.47 -15.46
C THR A 22 -27.78 7.95 -16.28
N GLY A 23 -27.19 9.09 -15.88
CA GLY A 23 -26.12 9.71 -16.68
C GLY A 23 -26.63 10.38 -17.95
N GLY A 24 -27.95 10.53 -18.13
CA GLY A 24 -28.59 11.16 -19.29
C GLY A 24 -28.21 12.63 -19.53
N THR A 25 -27.57 13.26 -18.54
CA THR A 25 -27.06 14.64 -18.64
C THR A 25 -25.56 14.73 -18.98
N GLY A 26 -24.89 13.59 -19.16
CA GLY A 26 -23.51 13.49 -19.64
C GLY A 26 -23.44 13.32 -21.17
N PHE A 27 -22.23 13.34 -21.73
CA PHE A 27 -21.99 13.32 -23.18
C PHE A 27 -22.77 12.21 -23.93
N LEU A 28 -22.50 10.94 -23.61
CA LEU A 28 -23.20 9.80 -24.23
C LEU A 28 -24.69 9.78 -23.88
N GLY A 29 -25.05 10.16 -22.66
CA GLY A 29 -26.44 10.20 -22.19
C GLY A 29 -27.31 11.19 -22.97
N LYS A 30 -26.76 12.35 -23.36
CA LYS A 30 -27.43 13.33 -24.21
C LYS A 30 -27.75 12.75 -25.59
N VAL A 31 -26.75 12.14 -26.23
CA VAL A 31 -26.90 11.48 -27.54
C VAL A 31 -27.90 10.33 -27.47
N LEU A 32 -27.86 9.52 -26.40
CA LEU A 32 -28.81 8.43 -26.19
C LEU A 32 -30.25 8.95 -25.97
N THR A 33 -30.42 10.02 -25.20
CA THR A 33 -31.73 10.67 -24.98
C THR A 33 -32.30 11.20 -26.30
N GLU A 34 -31.48 11.91 -27.08
CA GLU A 34 -31.86 12.41 -28.40
C GLU A 34 -32.26 11.26 -29.33
N LYS A 35 -31.42 10.22 -29.38
CA LYS A 35 -31.63 9.07 -30.25
C LYS A 35 -32.93 8.33 -29.94
N LEU A 36 -33.22 8.10 -28.67
CA LEU A 36 -34.47 7.45 -28.21
C LEU A 36 -35.69 8.28 -28.61
N LEU A 37 -35.69 9.59 -28.33
CA LEU A 37 -36.83 10.46 -28.62
C LEU A 37 -37.09 10.60 -30.12
N ARG A 38 -36.04 10.75 -30.93
CA ARG A 38 -36.17 10.89 -32.39
C ARG A 38 -36.53 9.57 -33.06
N SER A 39 -35.91 8.47 -32.63
CA SER A 39 -36.00 7.20 -33.36
C SER A 39 -37.04 6.23 -32.79
N CYS A 40 -37.55 6.46 -31.58
CA CYS A 40 -38.65 5.68 -30.97
C CYS A 40 -39.78 6.64 -30.52
N PRO A 41 -40.47 7.31 -31.46
CA PRO A 41 -41.46 8.33 -31.12
C PRO A 41 -42.65 7.77 -30.33
N GLU A 42 -42.93 6.47 -30.39
CA GLU A 42 -44.02 5.83 -29.66
C GLU A 42 -43.68 5.48 -28.21
N LEU A 43 -42.46 5.76 -27.72
CA LEU A 43 -42.15 5.60 -26.30
C LEU A 43 -43.05 6.49 -25.44
N ASN A 44 -43.38 6.04 -24.24
CA ASN A 44 -44.27 6.77 -23.34
C ASN A 44 -43.53 7.84 -22.53
N LYS A 45 -42.51 7.44 -21.75
CA LYS A 45 -41.78 8.36 -20.86
C LYS A 45 -40.31 7.98 -20.71
N ILE A 46 -39.44 8.97 -20.61
CA ILE A 46 -38.04 8.84 -20.17
C ILE A 46 -37.90 9.55 -18.82
N TYR A 47 -37.61 8.78 -17.77
CA TYR A 47 -37.21 9.29 -16.46
C TYR A 47 -35.70 9.48 -16.43
N LEU A 48 -35.24 10.73 -16.30
CA LEU A 48 -33.83 11.10 -16.23
C LEU A 48 -33.42 11.31 -14.78
N LEU A 49 -32.54 10.45 -14.26
CA LEU A 49 -31.96 10.65 -12.94
C LEU A 49 -30.88 11.73 -13.00
N ALA A 50 -31.06 12.83 -12.29
CA ALA A 50 -30.12 13.95 -12.28
C ALA A 50 -29.90 14.54 -10.88
N ARG A 51 -28.63 14.76 -10.54
CA ARG A 51 -28.22 15.44 -9.31
C ARG A 51 -28.45 16.95 -9.35
N LYS A 52 -28.68 17.54 -8.17
CA LYS A 52 -28.70 18.99 -7.94
C LYS A 52 -27.30 19.58 -8.14
N LYS A 53 -27.18 20.79 -8.69
CA LYS A 53 -25.92 21.54 -8.71
C LYS A 53 -26.02 22.76 -7.81
N LYS A 54 -24.90 23.12 -7.17
CA LYS A 54 -24.75 24.38 -6.43
C LYS A 54 -25.14 25.53 -7.39
N ASN A 55 -26.31 26.13 -7.18
CA ASN A 55 -26.92 27.24 -7.94
C ASN A 55 -27.76 26.90 -9.19
N LYS A 56 -28.10 25.64 -9.47
CA LYS A 56 -29.07 25.30 -10.54
C LYS A 56 -29.93 24.10 -10.14
N ASP A 57 -31.25 24.25 -10.22
CA ASP A 57 -32.18 23.13 -10.05
C ASP A 57 -32.13 22.18 -11.28
N PRO A 58 -32.56 20.91 -11.13
CA PRO A 58 -32.52 19.94 -12.22
C PRO A 58 -33.36 20.33 -13.45
N GLN A 59 -34.51 21.00 -13.28
CA GLN A 59 -35.39 21.38 -14.39
C GLN A 59 -34.74 22.43 -15.29
N THR A 60 -34.14 23.48 -14.70
CA THR A 60 -33.37 24.48 -15.45
C THR A 60 -32.26 23.84 -16.25
N ARG A 61 -31.57 22.84 -15.68
CA ARG A 61 -30.49 22.13 -16.37
C ARG A 61 -30.98 21.30 -17.56
N LEU A 62 -32.16 20.69 -17.45
CA LEU A 62 -32.75 19.95 -18.57
C LEU A 62 -33.17 20.89 -19.70
N LYS A 63 -33.72 22.06 -19.35
CA LYS A 63 -34.01 23.11 -20.33
C LYS A 63 -32.75 23.53 -21.09
N GLU A 64 -31.67 23.87 -20.37
CA GLU A 64 -30.38 24.21 -20.99
C GLU A 64 -29.81 23.06 -21.84
N GLN A 65 -30.05 21.80 -21.46
CA GLN A 65 -29.65 20.65 -22.26
C GLN A 65 -30.43 20.56 -23.57
N PHE A 66 -31.74 20.80 -23.55
CA PHE A 66 -32.59 20.79 -24.74
C PHE A 66 -32.47 22.04 -25.61
N ASP A 67 -31.89 23.12 -25.10
CA ASP A 67 -31.49 24.28 -25.89
C ASP A 67 -30.17 24.06 -26.66
N ASP A 68 -29.45 22.95 -26.43
CA ASP A 68 -28.23 22.60 -27.17
C ASP A 68 -28.54 22.23 -28.62
N VAL A 69 -27.63 22.61 -29.53
CA VAL A 69 -27.70 22.31 -30.97
C VAL A 69 -27.99 20.83 -31.28
N LEU A 70 -27.55 19.91 -30.40
CA LEU A 70 -27.84 18.48 -30.51
C LEU A 70 -29.34 18.18 -30.71
N TYR A 71 -30.23 18.97 -30.10
CA TYR A 71 -31.67 18.74 -30.09
C TYR A 71 -32.43 19.56 -31.16
N GLU A 72 -31.76 20.35 -32.00
CA GLU A 72 -32.41 21.18 -33.02
C GLU A 72 -33.28 20.36 -33.99
N THR A 73 -32.78 19.22 -34.46
CA THR A 73 -33.56 18.29 -35.31
C THR A 73 -34.80 17.78 -34.59
N LEU A 74 -34.68 17.48 -33.30
CA LEU A 74 -35.78 16.97 -32.49
C LEU A 74 -36.86 18.04 -32.25
N HIS A 75 -36.47 19.30 -32.03
CA HIS A 75 -37.40 20.43 -31.95
C HIS A 75 -38.21 20.62 -33.24
N LYS A 76 -37.59 20.37 -34.40
CA LYS A 76 -38.25 20.45 -35.71
C LYS A 76 -39.19 19.28 -35.96
N ASP A 77 -38.72 18.05 -35.71
CA ASP A 77 -39.42 16.83 -36.12
C ASP A 77 -40.45 16.35 -35.08
N GLN A 78 -40.24 16.68 -33.79
CA GLN A 78 -41.07 16.24 -32.67
C GLN A 78 -41.24 17.36 -31.61
N PRO A 79 -41.93 18.48 -31.90
CA PRO A 79 -41.95 19.68 -31.03
C PRO A 79 -42.38 19.43 -29.58
N ASP A 80 -43.20 18.41 -29.35
CA ASP A 80 -43.75 18.03 -28.04
C ASP A 80 -42.88 17.01 -27.27
N PHE A 81 -41.67 16.68 -27.74
CA PHE A 81 -40.83 15.63 -27.13
C PHE A 81 -40.56 15.87 -25.64
N ILE A 82 -40.50 17.14 -25.21
CA ILE A 82 -40.19 17.52 -23.82
C ILE A 82 -41.24 16.93 -22.86
N LYS A 83 -42.50 16.79 -23.27
CA LYS A 83 -43.58 16.19 -22.46
C LYS A 83 -43.31 14.72 -22.12
N LYS A 84 -42.48 14.03 -22.91
CA LYS A 84 -42.07 12.63 -22.70
C LYS A 84 -40.89 12.49 -21.76
N VAL A 85 -40.31 13.59 -21.26
CA VAL A 85 -39.15 13.54 -20.38
C VAL A 85 -39.52 14.07 -19.00
N GLU A 86 -39.15 13.32 -17.97
CA GLU A 86 -39.37 13.67 -16.57
C GLU A 86 -38.05 13.53 -15.80
N ILE A 87 -37.73 14.48 -14.94
CA ILE A 87 -36.48 14.43 -14.15
C ILE A 87 -36.81 13.89 -12.78
N LEU A 88 -36.04 12.89 -12.36
CA LEU A 88 -36.02 12.43 -10.98
C LEU A 88 -34.75 13.01 -10.32
N GLU A 89 -34.93 13.75 -9.23
CA GLU A 89 -33.80 14.28 -8.46
C GLU A 89 -33.16 13.14 -7.66
N GLY A 90 -31.86 12.91 -7.86
CA GLY A 90 -31.15 11.85 -7.15
C GLY A 90 -29.64 11.84 -7.40
N GLU A 91 -28.91 11.18 -6.51
CA GLU A 91 -27.45 11.07 -6.50
C GLU A 91 -26.98 9.62 -6.30
N MET A 92 -26.06 9.17 -7.17
CA MET A 92 -25.57 7.79 -7.19
C MET A 92 -24.83 7.37 -5.91
N ASP A 93 -24.25 8.33 -5.18
CA ASP A 93 -23.52 8.11 -3.94
C ASP A 93 -24.40 8.26 -2.68
N SER A 94 -25.70 8.51 -2.84
CA SER A 94 -26.68 8.60 -1.74
C SER A 94 -27.45 7.28 -1.57
N GLU A 95 -27.85 6.96 -0.33
CA GLU A 95 -28.78 5.84 -0.05
C GLU A 95 -30.05 5.97 -0.89
N ASN A 96 -30.58 4.83 -1.36
CA ASN A 96 -31.74 4.77 -2.26
C ASN A 96 -31.61 5.71 -3.49
N LEU A 97 -30.38 5.96 -3.95
CA LEU A 97 -30.04 6.86 -5.06
C LEU A 97 -30.49 8.31 -4.83
N GLY A 98 -30.80 8.71 -3.59
CA GLY A 98 -31.34 10.02 -3.26
C GLY A 98 -32.76 10.28 -3.80
N LEU A 99 -33.46 9.24 -4.25
CA LEU A 99 -34.85 9.34 -4.72
C LEU A 99 -35.81 9.55 -3.54
N THR A 100 -36.91 10.25 -3.78
CA THR A 100 -38.04 10.27 -2.84
C THR A 100 -38.77 8.93 -2.87
N ASP A 101 -39.49 8.58 -1.81
CA ASP A 101 -40.31 7.36 -1.77
C ASP A 101 -41.30 7.30 -2.94
N GLN A 102 -41.88 8.46 -3.31
CA GLN A 102 -42.81 8.56 -4.43
C GLN A 102 -42.12 8.31 -5.78
N ASP A 103 -40.92 8.86 -6.00
CA ASP A 103 -40.16 8.63 -7.23
C ASP A 103 -39.69 7.18 -7.32
N TRP A 104 -39.24 6.61 -6.20
CA TRP A 104 -38.87 5.21 -6.09
C TRP A 104 -40.02 4.29 -6.50
N LEU A 105 -41.21 4.49 -5.93
CA LEU A 105 -42.42 3.74 -6.29
C LEU A 105 -42.80 3.96 -7.75
N THR A 106 -42.70 5.19 -8.25
CA THR A 106 -42.99 5.52 -9.66
C THR A 106 -42.09 4.72 -10.61
N VAL A 107 -40.80 4.60 -10.29
CA VAL A 107 -39.87 3.78 -11.06
C VAL A 107 -40.25 2.30 -10.97
N CYS A 108 -40.49 1.78 -9.76
CA CYS A 108 -40.83 0.38 -9.54
C CYS A 108 -42.09 -0.06 -10.30
N ASP A 109 -43.09 0.81 -10.38
CA ASP A 109 -44.40 0.49 -10.97
C ASP A 109 -44.46 0.69 -12.48
N LYS A 110 -43.64 1.59 -13.04
CA LYS A 110 -43.81 2.02 -14.44
C LYS A 110 -42.66 1.63 -15.36
N VAL A 111 -41.42 1.49 -14.86
CA VAL A 111 -40.23 1.39 -15.73
C VAL A 111 -40.09 0.00 -16.36
N ASN A 112 -39.83 -0.01 -17.68
CA ASN A 112 -39.59 -1.20 -18.47
C ASN A 112 -38.13 -1.39 -18.84
N PHE A 113 -37.38 -0.30 -19.05
CA PHE A 113 -35.98 -0.35 -19.43
C PHE A 113 -35.14 0.52 -18.51
N ILE A 114 -34.04 -0.03 -18.00
CA ILE A 114 -33.04 0.73 -17.24
C ILE A 114 -31.77 0.80 -18.07
N LEU A 115 -31.37 2.02 -18.44
CA LEU A 115 -30.11 2.29 -19.14
C LEU A 115 -29.18 3.00 -18.15
N HIS A 116 -28.20 2.26 -17.61
CA HIS A 116 -27.34 2.74 -16.55
C HIS A 116 -25.98 3.22 -17.07
N GLY A 117 -25.86 4.54 -17.30
CA GLY A 117 -24.63 5.20 -17.77
C GLY A 117 -24.02 6.20 -16.78
N ALA A 118 -24.57 6.36 -15.58
CA ALA A 118 -24.01 7.26 -14.58
C ALA A 118 -22.67 6.73 -14.05
N ALA A 119 -21.62 7.55 -14.16
CA ALA A 119 -20.31 7.27 -13.60
C ALA A 119 -19.51 8.56 -13.40
N THR A 120 -18.56 8.55 -12.47
CA THR A 120 -17.40 9.45 -12.56
C THR A 120 -16.39 8.85 -13.53
N VAL A 121 -16.09 9.59 -14.60
CA VAL A 121 -15.20 9.17 -15.70
C VAL A 121 -13.81 9.80 -15.60
N ARG A 122 -13.52 10.46 -14.47
CA ARG A 122 -12.25 11.15 -14.24
C ARG A 122 -11.20 10.16 -13.76
N PHE A 123 -10.09 10.08 -14.47
CA PHE A 123 -8.96 9.21 -14.10
C PHE A 123 -8.23 9.66 -12.82
N ASP A 124 -8.42 10.92 -12.42
CA ASP A 124 -7.83 11.55 -11.24
C ASP A 124 -8.79 11.67 -10.04
N GLU A 125 -9.98 11.05 -10.11
CA GLU A 125 -10.93 11.07 -9.00
C GLU A 125 -10.42 10.20 -7.85
N ALA A 126 -10.61 10.68 -6.62
CA ALA A 126 -10.31 9.91 -5.41
C ALA A 126 -11.03 8.56 -5.45
N LEU A 127 -10.33 7.49 -5.08
CA LEU A 127 -10.85 6.12 -5.14
C LEU A 127 -12.16 5.99 -4.37
N SER A 128 -12.23 6.62 -3.19
CA SER A 128 -13.43 6.61 -2.35
C SER A 128 -14.68 7.09 -3.11
N LYS A 129 -14.56 8.22 -3.78
CA LYS A 129 -15.64 8.80 -4.56
C LYS A 129 -15.94 8.00 -5.84
N ALA A 130 -14.91 7.46 -6.50
CA ALA A 130 -15.09 6.60 -7.66
C ALA A 130 -15.86 5.32 -7.32
N VAL A 131 -15.52 4.66 -6.21
CA VAL A 131 -16.22 3.46 -5.72
C VAL A 131 -17.65 3.77 -5.29
N ARG A 132 -17.88 4.86 -4.55
CA ARG A 132 -19.24 5.26 -4.13
C ARG A 132 -20.18 5.48 -5.32
N ILE A 133 -19.71 6.18 -6.35
CA ILE A 133 -20.53 6.49 -7.53
C ILE A 133 -20.65 5.28 -8.46
N ASN A 134 -19.53 4.68 -8.85
CA ASN A 134 -19.51 3.69 -9.93
C ASN A 134 -19.84 2.28 -9.45
N THR A 135 -19.46 1.92 -8.21
CA THR A 135 -19.63 0.55 -7.68
C THR A 135 -20.84 0.48 -6.75
N ARG A 136 -20.85 1.27 -5.67
CA ARG A 136 -21.95 1.30 -4.71
C ARG A 136 -23.23 1.86 -5.32
N GLY A 137 -23.16 2.90 -6.15
CA GLY A 137 -24.31 3.37 -6.92
C GLY A 137 -24.89 2.31 -7.88
N THR A 138 -24.05 1.45 -8.47
CA THR A 138 -24.53 0.31 -9.29
C THR A 138 -25.25 -0.73 -8.43
N LYS A 139 -24.78 -0.98 -7.19
CA LYS A 139 -25.45 -1.85 -6.21
C LYS A 139 -26.86 -1.34 -5.88
N GLU A 140 -27.01 -0.05 -5.64
CA GLU A 140 -28.32 0.59 -5.41
C GLU A 140 -29.24 0.49 -6.63
N MET A 141 -28.71 0.74 -7.85
CA MET A 141 -29.47 0.58 -9.10
C MET A 141 -29.99 -0.84 -9.30
N LEU A 142 -29.20 -1.85 -8.93
CA LEU A 142 -29.60 -3.25 -9.02
C LEU A 142 -30.68 -3.59 -7.99
N THR A 143 -30.64 -2.95 -6.82
CA THR A 143 -31.69 -3.06 -5.78
C THR A 143 -33.00 -2.45 -6.30
N LEU A 144 -32.96 -1.25 -6.88
CA LEU A 144 -34.12 -0.64 -7.52
C LEU A 144 -34.68 -1.50 -8.66
N ALA A 145 -33.80 -2.07 -9.49
CA ALA A 145 -34.20 -2.94 -10.59
C ALA A 145 -35.00 -4.18 -10.14
N ARG A 146 -34.69 -4.74 -8.96
CA ARG A 146 -35.47 -5.85 -8.38
C ARG A 146 -36.89 -5.47 -8.01
N CYS A 147 -37.12 -4.20 -7.68
CA CYS A 147 -38.44 -3.70 -7.32
C CYS A 147 -39.29 -3.37 -8.57
N CYS A 148 -38.71 -3.32 -9.77
CA CYS A 148 -39.42 -3.01 -11.00
C CYS A 148 -40.30 -4.17 -11.49
N LYS A 149 -41.62 -3.97 -11.46
CA LYS A 149 -42.63 -5.00 -11.79
C LYS A 149 -42.60 -5.45 -13.25
N TYR A 150 -42.26 -4.54 -14.16
CA TYR A 150 -42.36 -4.74 -15.61
C TYR A 150 -41.01 -4.59 -16.32
N LEU A 151 -39.91 -4.84 -15.61
CA LEU A 151 -38.56 -4.69 -16.14
C LEU A 151 -38.30 -5.70 -17.27
N LYS A 152 -38.04 -5.18 -18.47
CA LYS A 152 -37.69 -5.94 -19.67
C LYS A 152 -36.18 -6.04 -19.85
N ALA A 153 -35.42 -4.98 -19.57
CA ALA A 153 -33.96 -5.01 -19.65
C ALA A 153 -33.28 -3.97 -18.75
N PHE A 154 -32.11 -4.34 -18.23
CA PHE A 154 -31.16 -3.48 -17.55
C PHE A 154 -29.83 -3.52 -18.30
N VAL A 155 -29.42 -2.40 -18.89
CA VAL A 155 -28.14 -2.28 -19.60
C VAL A 155 -27.16 -1.44 -18.80
N TYR A 156 -26.06 -2.05 -18.36
CA TYR A 156 -24.95 -1.36 -17.72
C TYR A 156 -23.93 -0.89 -18.75
N ILE A 157 -23.65 0.42 -18.78
CA ILE A 157 -22.62 0.99 -19.65
C ILE A 157 -21.30 1.05 -18.87
N SER A 158 -20.36 0.19 -19.23
CA SER A 158 -19.02 0.05 -18.68
C SER A 158 -17.97 0.68 -19.61
N THR A 159 -16.77 0.10 -19.71
CA THR A 159 -15.73 0.49 -20.65
C THR A 159 -14.88 -0.73 -21.06
N ALA A 160 -14.46 -0.79 -22.33
CA ALA A 160 -13.60 -1.88 -22.81
C ALA A 160 -12.23 -1.93 -22.11
N TYR A 161 -11.84 -0.84 -21.45
CA TYR A 161 -10.58 -0.71 -20.72
C TYR A 161 -10.65 -1.09 -19.24
N CYS A 162 -11.79 -1.55 -18.73
CA CYS A 162 -11.88 -1.86 -17.30
C CYS A 162 -11.05 -3.10 -16.93
N ASN A 163 -10.81 -4.02 -17.87
CA ASN A 163 -10.09 -5.28 -17.63
C ASN A 163 -8.70 -5.34 -18.32
N LEU A 164 -8.01 -4.18 -18.43
CA LEU A 164 -6.66 -4.10 -19.01
C LEU A 164 -5.60 -5.09 -18.46
N PRO A 165 -5.63 -5.51 -17.19
CA PRO A 165 -4.69 -6.53 -16.69
C PRO A 165 -4.75 -7.86 -17.45
N HIS A 166 -5.83 -8.14 -18.18
CA HIS A 166 -6.03 -9.34 -18.98
C HIS A 166 -5.84 -9.03 -20.47
N GLN A 167 -5.12 -9.88 -21.18
CA GLN A 167 -4.91 -9.77 -22.64
C GLN A 167 -4.98 -11.15 -23.29
N PRO A 168 -5.77 -11.34 -24.36
CA PRO A 168 -6.73 -10.37 -24.94
C PRO A 168 -7.90 -10.07 -23.99
N ILE A 169 -8.60 -8.95 -24.22
CA ILE A 169 -9.84 -8.60 -23.49
C ILE A 169 -11.04 -9.20 -24.24
N GLU A 170 -11.47 -10.35 -23.77
CA GLU A 170 -12.65 -11.09 -24.22
C GLU A 170 -13.98 -10.49 -23.67
N GLU A 171 -15.09 -10.81 -24.33
CA GLU A 171 -16.46 -10.45 -23.92
C GLU A 171 -17.00 -11.37 -22.81
N LYS A 172 -16.28 -11.42 -21.70
CA LYS A 172 -16.66 -12.16 -20.48
C LYS A 172 -16.43 -11.34 -19.22
N PHE A 173 -16.89 -11.86 -18.10
CA PHE A 173 -16.53 -11.35 -16.77
C PHE A 173 -15.13 -11.81 -16.37
N TYR A 174 -14.47 -10.97 -15.57
CA TYR A 174 -13.15 -11.25 -15.03
C TYR A 174 -13.20 -11.31 -13.50
N ASP A 175 -12.31 -12.10 -12.94
CA ASP A 175 -12.07 -12.10 -11.50
C ASP A 175 -11.55 -10.73 -11.08
N PHE A 176 -12.12 -10.21 -9.99
CA PHE A 176 -11.73 -8.94 -9.42
C PHE A 176 -10.97 -9.22 -8.11
N PRO A 177 -9.80 -8.56 -7.85
CA PRO A 177 -8.93 -8.89 -6.71
C PRO A 177 -9.59 -8.76 -5.33
N LEU A 178 -10.66 -7.97 -5.24
CA LEU A 178 -11.44 -7.74 -4.02
C LEU A 178 -12.89 -8.13 -4.30
N THR A 179 -13.64 -8.56 -3.29
CA THR A 179 -15.10 -8.55 -3.44
C THR A 179 -15.60 -7.11 -3.49
N SER A 180 -16.57 -6.80 -4.36
CA SER A 180 -17.14 -5.45 -4.45
C SER A 180 -17.68 -4.94 -3.10
N ASP A 181 -18.29 -5.80 -2.27
CA ASP A 181 -18.75 -5.41 -0.93
C ASP A 181 -17.60 -5.01 0.00
N LEU A 182 -16.50 -5.78 0.04
CA LEU A 182 -15.30 -5.42 0.81
C LEU A 182 -14.70 -4.09 0.34
N LEU A 183 -14.67 -3.83 -0.97
CA LEU A 183 -14.17 -2.55 -1.50
C LEU A 183 -15.06 -1.37 -1.05
N ILE A 184 -16.38 -1.57 -1.02
CA ILE A 184 -17.33 -0.59 -0.50
C ILE A 184 -17.06 -0.37 1.00
N ASP A 185 -16.96 -1.44 1.80
CA ASP A 185 -16.65 -1.36 3.23
C ASP A 185 -15.33 -0.62 3.50
N VAL A 186 -14.27 -0.90 2.74
CA VAL A 186 -12.97 -0.22 2.86
C VAL A 186 -13.12 1.29 2.62
N VAL A 187 -13.88 1.69 1.60
CA VAL A 187 -14.08 3.10 1.23
C VAL A 187 -15.05 3.84 2.16
N GLU A 188 -15.97 3.13 2.80
CA GLU A 188 -16.97 3.72 3.70
C GLU A 188 -16.46 3.79 5.15
N ARG A 189 -15.63 2.84 5.58
CA ARG A 189 -15.14 2.75 6.97
C ARG A 189 -13.79 3.40 7.20
N LEU A 190 -12.95 3.57 6.16
CA LEU A 190 -11.67 4.26 6.29
C LEU A 190 -11.79 5.75 5.99
N ASP A 191 -10.99 6.56 6.67
CA ASP A 191 -10.92 7.99 6.37
C ASP A 191 -10.29 8.23 4.99
N SER A 192 -10.62 9.38 4.38
CA SER A 192 -10.22 9.68 3.00
C SER A 192 -8.72 9.66 2.78
N LYS A 193 -7.93 10.07 3.79
CA LYS A 193 -6.47 10.11 3.66
C LYS A 193 -5.91 8.69 3.65
N THR A 194 -6.39 7.82 4.54
CA THR A 194 -6.02 6.41 4.53
C THR A 194 -6.38 5.75 3.19
N VAL A 195 -7.58 6.01 2.65
CA VAL A 195 -7.99 5.49 1.33
C VAL A 195 -7.06 6.00 0.22
N ASP A 196 -6.74 7.29 0.21
CA ASP A 196 -5.83 7.88 -0.79
C ASP A 196 -4.43 7.28 -0.70
N ASP A 197 -3.93 7.06 0.52
CA ASP A 197 -2.61 6.50 0.76
C ASP A 197 -2.53 5.02 0.29
N ILE A 198 -3.61 4.23 0.45
CA ILE A 198 -3.67 2.82 -0.03
C ILE A 198 -4.08 2.69 -1.50
N THR A 199 -4.65 3.73 -2.11
CA THR A 199 -5.17 3.69 -3.49
C THR A 199 -4.15 3.13 -4.50
N PRO A 200 -2.87 3.56 -4.52
CA PRO A 200 -1.89 3.08 -5.50
C PRO A 200 -1.73 1.56 -5.52
N GLY A 201 -1.82 0.91 -4.37
CA GLY A 201 -1.74 -0.54 -4.32
C GLY A 201 -3.07 -1.26 -4.50
N LEU A 202 -4.21 -0.64 -4.16
CA LEU A 202 -5.51 -1.25 -4.45
C LEU A 202 -5.74 -1.32 -5.95
N ILE A 203 -5.36 -0.25 -6.66
CA ILE A 203 -5.46 -0.22 -8.11
C ILE A 203 -4.35 -1.04 -8.78
N ALA A 204 -3.14 -1.14 -8.21
CA ALA A 204 -1.94 -1.86 -8.66
C ALA A 204 -1.79 -2.11 -10.18
N THR A 205 -2.55 -3.06 -10.73
CA THR A 205 -2.51 -3.48 -12.14
C THR A 205 -3.43 -2.67 -13.06
N TYR A 206 -4.42 -1.97 -12.52
CA TYR A 206 -5.36 -1.14 -13.25
C TYR A 206 -4.76 0.25 -13.55
N PRO A 207 -5.05 0.83 -14.72
CA PRO A 207 -4.43 2.06 -15.19
C PRO A 207 -4.80 3.31 -14.36
N ASN A 208 -5.99 3.31 -13.76
CA ASN A 208 -6.56 4.44 -13.04
C ASN A 208 -7.78 4.01 -12.21
N THR A 209 -8.27 4.90 -11.34
CA THR A 209 -9.42 4.66 -10.46
C THR A 209 -10.73 4.43 -11.23
N TYR A 210 -10.88 5.02 -12.42
CA TYR A 210 -12.05 4.81 -13.27
C TYR A 210 -12.16 3.36 -13.76
N CYS A 211 -11.12 2.84 -14.41
CA CYS A 211 -11.09 1.45 -14.89
C CYS A 211 -11.30 0.45 -13.74
N PHE A 212 -10.62 0.69 -12.62
CA PHE A 212 -10.75 -0.14 -11.41
C PHE A 212 -12.18 -0.15 -10.86
N SER A 213 -12.80 1.02 -10.67
CA SER A 213 -14.17 1.10 -10.14
C SER A 213 -15.24 0.54 -11.10
N LYS A 214 -15.02 0.61 -12.41
CA LYS A 214 -15.87 -0.05 -13.42
C LYS A 214 -15.75 -1.57 -13.36
N ALA A 215 -14.53 -2.11 -13.26
CA ALA A 215 -14.32 -3.55 -13.06
C ALA A 215 -14.97 -4.05 -11.76
N ALA A 216 -14.86 -3.27 -10.68
CA ALA A 216 -15.53 -3.58 -9.41
C ALA A 216 -17.06 -3.62 -9.54
N ALA A 217 -17.65 -2.72 -10.32
CA ALA A 217 -19.09 -2.68 -10.58
C ALA A 217 -19.55 -3.89 -11.40
N GLU A 218 -18.78 -4.30 -12.42
CA GLU A 218 -19.06 -5.52 -13.17
C GLU A 218 -18.98 -6.77 -12.29
N ASN A 219 -18.00 -6.85 -11.37
CA ASN A 219 -17.93 -7.94 -10.40
C ASN A 219 -19.17 -7.99 -9.49
N HIS A 220 -19.70 -6.83 -9.11
CA HIS A 220 -20.95 -6.76 -8.35
C HIS A 220 -22.15 -7.26 -9.18
N LEU A 221 -22.26 -6.83 -10.45
CA LEU A 221 -23.32 -7.30 -11.34
C LEU A 221 -23.25 -8.83 -11.53
N LEU A 222 -22.07 -9.40 -11.75
CA LEU A 222 -21.91 -10.86 -11.87
C LEU A 222 -22.49 -11.61 -10.66
N LYS A 223 -22.23 -11.11 -9.45
CA LYS A 223 -22.63 -11.78 -8.20
C LYS A 223 -24.10 -11.60 -7.86
N HIS A 224 -24.70 -10.48 -8.24
CA HIS A 224 -26.00 -10.07 -7.72
C HIS A 224 -27.07 -9.87 -8.79
N SER A 225 -26.82 -10.11 -10.08
CA SER A 225 -27.82 -9.93 -11.14
C SER A 225 -28.71 -11.15 -11.40
N GLN A 226 -28.47 -12.28 -10.71
CA GLN A 226 -29.23 -13.51 -10.92
C GLN A 226 -30.75 -13.24 -10.84
N GLY A 227 -31.47 -13.66 -11.88
CA GLY A 227 -32.92 -13.46 -12.02
C GLY A 227 -33.35 -12.14 -12.67
N LEU A 228 -32.43 -11.22 -12.97
CA LEU A 228 -32.71 -9.96 -13.66
C LEU A 228 -32.24 -9.99 -15.13
N PRO A 229 -32.92 -9.28 -16.04
CA PRO A 229 -32.52 -9.18 -17.45
C PRO A 229 -31.37 -8.18 -17.63
N VAL A 230 -30.16 -8.56 -17.23
CA VAL A 230 -28.97 -7.67 -17.23
C VAL A 230 -28.07 -7.95 -18.44
N ALA A 231 -27.56 -6.88 -19.05
CA ALA A 231 -26.47 -6.93 -20.02
C ALA A 231 -25.45 -5.81 -19.78
N ILE A 232 -24.21 -6.01 -20.23
CA ILE A 232 -23.11 -5.05 -20.10
C ILE A 232 -22.65 -4.61 -21.48
N LEU A 233 -22.62 -3.29 -21.72
CA LEU A 233 -22.00 -2.68 -22.90
C LEU A 233 -20.70 -1.98 -22.50
N ARG A 234 -19.57 -2.40 -23.09
CA ARG A 234 -18.21 -1.87 -22.87
C ARG A 234 -17.75 -1.10 -24.10
N PRO A 235 -18.07 0.19 -24.24
CA PRO A 235 -17.50 1.00 -25.30
C PRO A 235 -16.01 1.27 -25.10
N SER A 236 -15.28 1.42 -26.21
CA SER A 236 -13.93 1.99 -26.23
C SER A 236 -13.96 3.52 -26.06
N VAL A 237 -12.95 4.25 -26.56
CA VAL A 237 -12.92 5.70 -26.39
C VAL A 237 -13.99 6.35 -27.27
N VAL A 238 -15.05 6.85 -26.63
CA VAL A 238 -16.17 7.49 -27.30
C VAL A 238 -15.79 8.91 -27.73
N ILE A 239 -15.91 9.20 -29.03
CA ILE A 239 -15.60 10.49 -29.65
C ILE A 239 -16.85 11.04 -30.37
N SER A 240 -16.70 12.06 -31.23
CA SER A 240 -17.85 12.78 -31.81
C SER A 240 -18.81 11.85 -32.56
N THR A 241 -20.04 12.31 -32.77
CA THR A 241 -21.00 11.59 -33.62
C THR A 241 -20.45 11.41 -35.04
N ALA A 242 -20.83 10.33 -35.71
CA ALA A 242 -20.47 10.06 -37.10
C ALA A 242 -21.56 10.51 -38.09
N LYS A 243 -22.82 10.15 -37.82
CA LYS A 243 -23.95 10.37 -38.73
C LYS A 243 -24.95 11.39 -38.20
N GLY A 244 -25.36 11.30 -36.94
CA GLY A 244 -26.50 12.09 -36.46
C GLY A 244 -26.48 12.44 -34.96
N PRO A 245 -27.38 13.33 -34.52
CA PRO A 245 -28.34 14.09 -35.35
C PRO A 245 -27.68 15.21 -36.17
N ILE A 246 -26.47 15.62 -35.80
CA ILE A 246 -25.69 16.62 -36.55
C ILE A 246 -24.57 15.90 -37.33
N PRO A 247 -24.53 16.03 -38.67
CA PRO A 247 -23.55 15.32 -39.51
C PRO A 247 -22.13 15.90 -39.40
N LEU A 248 -21.95 17.07 -38.78
CA LEU A 248 -20.65 17.74 -38.58
C LEU A 248 -19.90 17.28 -37.31
N GLY A 249 -20.21 16.11 -36.78
CA GLY A 249 -19.53 15.52 -35.62
C GLY A 249 -19.74 16.30 -34.31
N TRP A 250 -20.92 16.17 -33.72
CA TRP A 250 -21.22 16.83 -32.44
C TRP A 250 -20.37 16.27 -31.29
N ILE A 251 -19.84 17.18 -30.47
CA ILE A 251 -19.05 16.86 -29.28
C ILE A 251 -19.08 18.03 -28.28
N ASP A 252 -19.19 17.74 -26.99
CA ASP A 252 -19.30 18.75 -25.92
C ASP A 252 -18.28 18.59 -24.79
N ASN A 253 -17.31 17.68 -24.95
CA ASN A 253 -16.26 17.41 -23.97
C ASN A 253 -14.87 17.34 -24.62
N ILE A 254 -13.84 17.42 -23.78
CA ILE A 254 -12.41 17.43 -24.18
C ILE A 254 -11.66 16.20 -23.66
N TYR A 255 -12.35 15.07 -23.47
CA TYR A 255 -11.73 13.88 -22.89
C TYR A 255 -10.92 13.09 -23.92
N GLY A 256 -9.92 12.34 -23.44
CA GLY A 256 -9.07 11.49 -24.28
C GLY A 256 -8.43 12.23 -25.48
N PRO A 257 -8.38 11.61 -26.67
CA PRO A 257 -7.72 12.17 -27.84
C PRO A 257 -8.35 13.49 -28.32
N THR A 258 -9.60 13.79 -27.99
CA THR A 258 -10.22 15.09 -28.27
C THR A 258 -9.49 16.24 -27.58
N GLY A 259 -9.06 16.06 -26.33
CA GLY A 259 -8.26 17.06 -25.62
C GLY A 259 -6.92 17.33 -26.31
N ILE A 260 -6.29 16.30 -26.89
CA ILE A 260 -5.07 16.42 -27.70
C ILE A 260 -5.35 17.24 -28.94
N SER A 261 -6.39 16.88 -29.71
CA SER A 261 -6.76 17.56 -30.95
C SER A 261 -7.12 19.03 -30.69
N VAL A 262 -7.85 19.34 -29.62
CA VAL A 262 -8.13 20.73 -29.20
C VAL A 262 -6.84 21.45 -28.84
N GLY A 263 -6.02 20.88 -27.94
CA GLY A 263 -4.79 21.51 -27.48
C GLY A 263 -3.77 21.74 -28.60
N ALA A 264 -3.65 20.80 -29.54
CA ALA A 264 -2.80 20.92 -30.73
C ALA A 264 -3.36 21.94 -31.73
N SER A 265 -4.68 21.94 -31.97
CA SER A 265 -5.31 22.87 -32.93
C SER A 265 -5.21 24.34 -32.52
N VAL A 266 -5.13 24.63 -31.22
CA VAL A 266 -4.88 26.00 -30.72
C VAL A 266 -3.40 26.27 -30.38
N GLY A 267 -2.52 25.28 -30.53
CA GLY A 267 -1.07 25.42 -30.33
C GLY A 267 -0.58 25.38 -28.87
N ILE A 268 -1.43 24.93 -27.94
CA ILE A 268 -1.08 24.74 -26.52
C ILE A 268 -0.26 23.46 -26.31
N ILE A 269 -0.68 22.35 -26.92
CA ILE A 269 -0.01 21.05 -26.79
C ILE A 269 0.89 20.83 -28.00
N ARG A 270 2.20 20.71 -27.78
CA ARG A 270 3.20 20.59 -28.84
C ARG A 270 3.87 19.22 -28.94
N ILE A 271 3.89 18.50 -27.83
CA ILE A 271 4.40 17.14 -27.77
C ILE A 271 3.49 16.31 -26.87
N ILE A 272 3.40 15.02 -27.16
CA ILE A 272 2.83 14.03 -26.25
C ILE A 272 3.73 12.80 -26.17
N LYS A 273 3.71 12.12 -25.03
CA LYS A 273 4.32 10.80 -24.90
C LYS A 273 3.35 9.78 -25.49
N CYS A 274 3.75 9.14 -26.58
CA CYS A 274 2.89 8.27 -27.37
C CYS A 274 3.75 7.32 -28.19
N ASN A 275 3.28 6.08 -28.37
CA ASN A 275 3.82 5.18 -29.37
C ASN A 275 3.04 5.41 -30.68
N PRO A 276 3.64 5.99 -31.74
CA PRO A 276 2.92 6.31 -32.97
C PRO A 276 2.28 5.09 -33.64
N ASP A 277 2.86 3.91 -33.45
CA ASP A 277 2.43 2.68 -34.10
C ASP A 277 1.43 1.88 -33.24
N ALA A 278 1.06 2.39 -32.06
CA ALA A 278 -0.01 1.80 -31.26
C ALA A 278 -1.38 2.07 -31.86
N VAL A 279 -2.29 1.08 -31.75
CA VAL A 279 -3.68 1.19 -32.20
C VAL A 279 -4.50 2.03 -31.22
N VAL A 280 -5.23 3.01 -31.74
CA VAL A 280 -6.17 3.83 -30.98
C VAL A 280 -7.60 3.32 -31.22
N ASN A 281 -8.19 2.65 -30.22
CA ASN A 281 -9.58 2.17 -30.31
C ASN A 281 -10.55 3.32 -30.03
N LEU A 282 -11.15 3.85 -31.11
CA LEU A 282 -12.09 4.97 -31.12
C LEU A 282 -13.46 4.51 -31.61
N VAL A 283 -14.54 5.03 -31.02
CA VAL A 283 -15.92 4.74 -31.44
C VAL A 283 -16.78 6.00 -31.47
N PRO A 284 -17.65 6.22 -32.49
CA PRO A 284 -18.56 7.36 -32.53
C PRO A 284 -19.67 7.28 -31.46
N ALA A 285 -20.03 8.41 -30.86
CA ALA A 285 -21.04 8.46 -29.78
C ALA A 285 -22.45 8.00 -30.20
N ASP A 286 -22.88 8.32 -31.43
CA ASP A 286 -24.17 7.90 -31.97
C ASP A 286 -24.22 6.40 -32.25
N PHE A 287 -23.10 5.81 -32.69
CA PHE A 287 -23.00 4.36 -32.84
C PHE A 287 -23.07 3.64 -31.48
N VAL A 288 -22.40 4.16 -30.45
CA VAL A 288 -22.50 3.60 -29.09
C VAL A 288 -23.94 3.70 -28.56
N ALA A 289 -24.63 4.81 -28.82
CA ALA A 289 -26.03 4.96 -28.45
C ALA A 289 -26.93 3.93 -29.16
N ASN A 290 -26.72 3.71 -30.45
CA ASN A 290 -27.45 2.71 -31.23
C ASN A 290 -27.19 1.28 -30.72
N ALA A 291 -25.92 0.94 -30.46
CA ALA A 291 -25.54 -0.33 -29.87
C ALA A 291 -26.21 -0.54 -28.49
N CYS A 292 -26.26 0.49 -27.65
CA CYS A 292 -26.94 0.43 -26.35
C CYS A 292 -28.43 0.12 -26.47
N ILE A 293 -29.12 0.74 -27.43
CA ILE A 293 -30.55 0.49 -27.68
C ILE A 293 -30.76 -0.94 -28.23
N ALA A 294 -29.90 -1.39 -29.13
CA ALA A 294 -29.95 -2.74 -29.67
C ALA A 294 -29.67 -3.81 -28.60
N VAL A 295 -28.70 -3.58 -27.70
CA VAL A 295 -28.43 -4.45 -26.55
C VAL A 295 -29.65 -4.53 -25.63
N ALA A 296 -30.31 -3.40 -25.35
CA ALA A 296 -31.53 -3.38 -24.53
C ALA A 296 -32.66 -4.21 -25.18
N TRP A 297 -32.85 -4.08 -26.49
CA TRP A 297 -33.82 -4.88 -27.25
C TRP A 297 -33.49 -6.38 -27.19
N LYS A 298 -32.23 -6.76 -27.44
CA LYS A 298 -31.79 -8.16 -27.42
C LYS A 298 -31.98 -8.79 -26.04
N THR A 299 -31.62 -8.05 -24.99
CA THR A 299 -31.77 -8.47 -23.59
C THR A 299 -33.24 -8.70 -23.24
N ALA A 300 -34.13 -7.77 -23.63
CA ALA A 300 -35.57 -7.92 -23.43
C ALA A 300 -36.14 -9.15 -24.16
N ARG A 301 -35.71 -9.38 -25.41
CA ARG A 301 -36.15 -10.53 -26.19
C ARG A 301 -35.69 -11.85 -25.58
N GLN A 302 -34.47 -11.92 -25.06
CA GLN A 302 -33.95 -13.11 -24.37
C GLN A 302 -34.68 -13.35 -23.05
N HIS A 303 -34.99 -12.30 -22.29
CA HIS A 303 -35.73 -12.41 -21.04
C HIS A 303 -37.12 -12.99 -21.24
N ILE A 304 -37.85 -12.51 -22.26
CA ILE A 304 -39.18 -13.03 -22.62
C ILE A 304 -39.09 -14.51 -22.99
N LYS A 305 -38.17 -14.90 -23.88
CA LYS A 305 -37.97 -16.31 -24.26
C LYS A 305 -37.64 -17.22 -23.06
N THR A 306 -36.83 -16.72 -22.13
CA THR A 306 -36.46 -17.47 -20.91
C THR A 306 -37.67 -17.64 -19.99
N ALA A 307 -38.52 -16.62 -19.87
CA ALA A 307 -39.76 -16.69 -19.10
C ALA A 307 -40.78 -17.66 -19.73
N GLU A 308 -40.91 -17.64 -21.07
CA GLU A 308 -41.76 -18.57 -21.83
C GLU A 308 -41.30 -20.02 -21.66
N ARG A 309 -40.00 -20.31 -21.82
CA ARG A 309 -39.44 -21.66 -21.58
C ARG A 309 -39.68 -22.16 -20.16
N LYS A 310 -39.54 -21.30 -19.14
CA LYS A 310 -39.82 -21.66 -17.74
C LYS A 310 -41.29 -22.00 -17.49
N LEU A 311 -42.21 -21.47 -18.30
CA LEU A 311 -43.63 -21.83 -18.25
C LEU A 311 -43.89 -23.17 -18.97
N GLU A 312 -43.12 -23.50 -20.01
CA GLU A 312 -43.20 -24.76 -20.77
C GLU A 312 -42.54 -25.96 -20.04
N ASP A 313 -41.41 -25.73 -19.35
CA ASP A 313 -40.64 -26.75 -18.58
C ASP A 313 -41.35 -27.26 -17.31
N PHE A 314 -42.56 -26.79 -16.99
CA PHE A 314 -43.42 -27.44 -15.99
C PHE A 314 -43.97 -28.80 -16.44
N SER A 315 -43.70 -29.22 -17.69
CA SER A 315 -44.20 -30.46 -18.29
C SER A 315 -43.14 -31.55 -18.57
N GLU A 316 -41.84 -31.25 -18.62
CA GLU A 316 -40.75 -32.24 -18.69
C GLU A 316 -39.52 -31.75 -17.91
N GLY A 317 -38.88 -32.63 -17.12
CA GLY A 317 -37.76 -32.27 -16.23
C GLY A 317 -36.52 -31.69 -16.95
N PRO A 318 -35.62 -31.03 -16.21
CA PRO A 318 -34.59 -30.15 -16.79
C PRO A 318 -33.56 -30.94 -17.63
N LYS A 319 -33.47 -30.62 -18.92
CA LYS A 319 -32.42 -31.10 -19.83
C LYS A 319 -31.28 -30.07 -19.95
N ASP A 320 -30.06 -30.55 -19.66
CA ASP A 320 -28.74 -30.11 -20.11
C ASP A 320 -28.12 -28.73 -19.75
N GLU A 321 -26.78 -28.70 -19.87
CA GLU A 321 -25.81 -27.64 -19.49
C GLU A 321 -26.08 -26.25 -20.09
N GLU A 322 -26.92 -26.12 -21.12
CA GLU A 322 -27.33 -24.83 -21.71
C GLU A 322 -28.05 -23.92 -20.71
N THR A 323 -28.80 -24.50 -19.75
CA THR A 323 -29.51 -23.74 -18.70
C THR A 323 -28.60 -23.01 -17.71
N LYS A 324 -27.31 -23.38 -17.60
CA LYS A 324 -26.33 -22.66 -16.78
C LYS A 324 -25.81 -21.38 -17.45
N ASN A 325 -25.68 -21.37 -18.78
CA ASN A 325 -25.19 -20.21 -19.53
C ASN A 325 -26.23 -19.08 -19.64
N ASP A 326 -27.52 -19.40 -19.61
CA ASP A 326 -28.61 -18.40 -19.64
C ASP A 326 -28.73 -17.57 -18.34
N GLN A 327 -27.95 -17.88 -17.29
CA GLN A 327 -27.98 -17.15 -16.01
C GLN A 327 -26.94 -16.03 -15.88
N ILE A 328 -25.92 -15.99 -16.76
CA ILE A 328 -24.84 -15.00 -16.69
C ILE A 328 -25.14 -13.83 -17.64
N PRO A 329 -25.07 -12.56 -17.19
CA PRO A 329 -25.28 -11.41 -18.06
C PRO A 329 -24.35 -11.42 -19.29
N ARG A 330 -24.89 -11.17 -20.49
CA ARG A 330 -24.05 -11.03 -21.68
C ARG A 330 -23.24 -9.73 -21.64
N VAL A 331 -22.00 -9.81 -22.12
CA VAL A 331 -21.06 -8.69 -22.24
C VAL A 331 -20.83 -8.37 -23.71
N TYR A 332 -20.86 -7.08 -24.07
CA TYR A 332 -20.68 -6.57 -25.42
C TYR A 332 -19.54 -5.55 -25.43
N ASN A 333 -18.41 -5.86 -26.07
CA ASN A 333 -17.31 -4.94 -26.28
C ASN A 333 -17.55 -4.15 -27.57
N TYR A 334 -17.86 -2.86 -27.45
CA TYR A 334 -18.02 -1.99 -28.61
C TYR A 334 -16.69 -1.27 -28.92
N VAL A 335 -15.91 -1.87 -29.81
CA VAL A 335 -14.55 -1.47 -30.19
C VAL A 335 -14.44 -1.41 -31.71
N SER A 336 -13.44 -0.70 -32.25
CA SER A 336 -13.13 -0.73 -33.69
C SER A 336 -12.55 -2.08 -34.16
N GLY A 337 -12.01 -2.86 -33.22
CA GLY A 337 -11.46 -4.19 -33.47
C GLY A 337 -10.35 -4.21 -34.51
N ASP A 338 -10.08 -5.38 -35.06
CA ASP A 338 -9.23 -5.54 -36.26
C ASP A 338 -9.99 -5.11 -37.54
N GLU A 339 -11.31 -4.97 -37.46
CA GLU A 339 -12.21 -4.70 -38.59
C GLU A 339 -12.01 -3.30 -39.18
N ASN A 340 -11.73 -2.31 -38.32
CA ASN A 340 -11.47 -0.94 -38.76
C ASN A 340 -10.48 -0.20 -37.84
N SER A 341 -9.33 -0.84 -37.59
CA SER A 341 -8.30 -0.29 -36.69
C SER A 341 -7.58 0.94 -37.26
N MET A 342 -7.20 1.87 -36.38
CA MET A 342 -6.39 3.05 -36.72
C MET A 342 -5.23 3.20 -35.74
N THR A 343 -4.03 3.56 -36.22
CA THR A 343 -2.88 3.86 -35.35
C THR A 343 -2.88 5.32 -34.91
N PHE A 344 -2.19 5.65 -33.82
CA PHE A 344 -1.97 7.05 -33.42
C PHE A 344 -1.30 7.88 -34.51
N ARG A 345 -0.37 7.30 -35.29
CA ARG A 345 0.25 7.94 -36.46
C ARG A 345 -0.80 8.33 -37.49
N THR A 346 -1.67 7.41 -37.89
CA THR A 346 -2.72 7.67 -38.88
C THR A 346 -3.74 8.69 -38.36
N PHE A 347 -4.21 8.52 -37.11
CA PHE A 347 -5.10 9.49 -36.45
C PHE A 347 -4.52 10.90 -36.46
N MET A 348 -3.25 11.05 -36.07
CA MET A 348 -2.60 12.34 -36.02
C MET A 348 -2.33 12.95 -37.40
N ASN A 349 -2.06 12.11 -38.41
CA ASN A 349 -1.93 12.58 -39.79
C ASN A 349 -3.25 13.14 -40.31
N TYR A 350 -4.39 12.46 -40.09
CA TYR A 350 -5.69 12.99 -40.46
C TYR A 350 -6.04 14.25 -39.68
N ALA A 351 -5.83 14.25 -38.35
CA ALA A 351 -6.06 15.41 -37.51
C ALA A 351 -5.20 16.62 -37.93
N HIS A 352 -3.95 16.39 -38.33
CA HIS A 352 -3.07 17.45 -38.83
C HIS A 352 -3.55 17.99 -40.18
N THR A 353 -3.80 17.10 -41.15
CA THR A 353 -4.24 17.49 -42.50
C THR A 353 -5.53 18.32 -42.45
N HIS A 354 -6.55 17.82 -41.74
CA HIS A 354 -7.83 18.53 -41.62
C HIS A 354 -7.71 19.73 -40.68
N GLY A 355 -7.01 19.60 -39.56
CA GLY A 355 -6.81 20.69 -38.60
C GLY A 355 -6.10 21.91 -39.19
N PHE A 356 -5.18 21.70 -40.13
CA PHE A 356 -4.49 22.79 -40.83
C PHE A 356 -5.42 23.54 -41.80
N THR A 357 -6.26 22.83 -42.54
CA THR A 357 -7.21 23.43 -43.50
C THR A 357 -8.37 24.16 -42.81
N MET A 358 -8.64 23.87 -41.54
CA MET A 358 -9.64 24.56 -40.72
C MET A 358 -9.05 25.23 -39.48
N ALA A 359 -7.84 25.79 -39.61
CA ALA A 359 -7.10 26.44 -38.53
C ALA A 359 -7.94 27.49 -37.77
N SER A 360 -7.86 27.47 -36.43
CA SER A 360 -8.66 28.37 -35.59
C SER A 360 -8.12 29.79 -35.56
N SER A 361 -9.04 30.74 -35.66
CA SER A 361 -8.83 32.15 -35.35
C SER A 361 -8.24 32.32 -33.93
N LYS A 362 -8.64 31.45 -33.01
CA LYS A 362 -8.26 31.50 -31.59
C LYS A 362 -6.91 30.82 -31.28
N ALA A 363 -6.22 30.27 -32.27
CA ALA A 363 -4.91 29.65 -32.07
C ALA A 363 -3.90 30.65 -31.49
N ILE A 364 -3.15 30.23 -30.47
CA ILE A 364 -2.10 31.05 -29.83
C ILE A 364 -0.70 30.67 -30.31
N TRP A 365 -0.56 29.48 -30.90
CA TRP A 365 0.66 29.00 -31.54
C TRP A 365 0.31 28.16 -32.77
N CYS A 366 1.30 27.89 -33.63
CA CYS A 366 1.07 27.05 -34.78
C CYS A 366 0.74 25.61 -34.38
N TYR A 367 -0.03 24.93 -35.23
CA TYR A 367 -0.29 23.50 -35.11
C TYR A 367 1.03 22.77 -35.30
N MET A 368 1.53 22.19 -34.23
CA MET A 368 2.78 21.45 -34.22
C MET A 368 2.66 20.43 -33.11
N LEU A 369 2.45 19.15 -33.44
CA LEU A 369 2.33 18.09 -32.45
C LEU A 369 3.25 16.93 -32.81
N PHE A 370 4.23 16.65 -31.94
CA PHE A 370 5.12 15.51 -32.09
C PHE A 370 4.76 14.36 -31.15
N LEU A 371 4.76 13.15 -31.70
CA LEU A 371 4.59 11.90 -30.96
C LEU A 371 5.95 11.37 -30.53
N ILE A 372 6.23 11.40 -29.23
CA ILE A 372 7.55 11.03 -28.68
C ILE A 372 7.43 9.73 -27.88
N ASN A 373 8.06 8.66 -28.36
CA ASN A 373 8.08 7.37 -27.67
C ASN A 373 9.19 7.32 -26.59
N ASN A 374 10.36 7.92 -26.85
CA ASN A 374 11.48 7.91 -25.92
C ASN A 374 11.22 8.80 -24.69
N ALA A 375 11.21 8.19 -23.49
CA ALA A 375 10.87 8.89 -22.25
C ALA A 375 11.86 10.01 -21.86
N LEU A 376 13.15 9.84 -22.13
CA LEU A 376 14.16 10.87 -21.83
C LEU A 376 14.00 12.06 -22.78
N LEU A 377 13.85 11.79 -24.08
CA LEU A 377 13.61 12.82 -25.09
C LEU A 377 12.32 13.59 -24.80
N PHE A 378 11.24 12.90 -24.43
CA PHE A 378 9.97 13.54 -24.05
C PHE A 378 10.16 14.49 -22.87
N LYS A 379 10.84 14.07 -21.79
CA LYS A 379 11.09 14.94 -20.63
C LYS A 379 11.89 16.19 -21.00
N THR A 380 12.94 16.03 -21.81
CA THR A 380 13.75 17.15 -22.29
C THR A 380 12.91 18.13 -23.13
N LEU A 381 12.17 17.63 -24.12
CA LEU A 381 11.33 18.47 -24.97
C LEU A 381 10.17 19.10 -24.20
N ASN A 382 9.61 18.44 -23.17
CA ASN A 382 8.52 18.98 -22.36
C ASN A 382 8.99 20.23 -21.58
N ILE A 383 10.22 20.19 -21.07
CA ILE A 383 10.83 21.36 -20.42
C ILE A 383 10.99 22.51 -21.43
N LEU A 384 11.56 22.21 -22.61
CA LEU A 384 11.90 23.22 -23.62
C LEU A 384 10.69 23.83 -24.33
N LEU A 385 9.69 23.02 -24.67
CA LEU A 385 8.57 23.42 -25.54
C LEU A 385 7.30 23.81 -24.77
N HIS A 386 7.16 23.40 -23.51
CA HIS A 386 6.01 23.76 -22.67
C HIS A 386 6.42 24.61 -21.46
N TRP A 387 7.28 24.10 -20.58
CA TRP A 387 7.54 24.75 -19.29
C TRP A 387 8.31 26.07 -19.41
N ILE A 388 9.42 26.12 -20.15
CA ILE A 388 10.19 27.36 -20.33
C ILE A 388 9.30 28.46 -20.95
N PRO A 389 8.59 28.23 -22.08
CA PRO A 389 7.66 29.21 -22.63
C PRO A 389 6.59 29.65 -21.63
N ALA A 390 6.04 28.72 -20.83
CA ALA A 390 5.03 29.05 -19.83
C ALA A 390 5.54 30.04 -18.78
N TYR A 391 6.74 29.79 -18.23
CA TYR A 391 7.34 30.68 -17.22
C TYR A 391 7.70 32.05 -17.80
N VAL A 392 8.22 32.10 -19.03
CA VAL A 392 8.53 33.36 -19.71
C VAL A 392 7.25 34.16 -19.96
N CYS A 393 6.23 33.55 -20.56
CA CYS A 393 4.97 34.23 -20.86
C CYS A 393 4.21 34.67 -19.60
N ASP A 394 4.18 33.85 -18.55
CA ASP A 394 3.56 34.23 -17.27
C ASP A 394 4.36 35.36 -16.59
N GLY A 395 5.70 35.33 -16.65
CA GLY A 395 6.56 36.40 -16.14
C GLY A 395 6.31 37.73 -16.86
N VAL A 396 6.28 37.72 -18.20
CA VAL A 396 5.92 38.89 -19.02
C VAL A 396 4.51 39.36 -18.69
N GLY A 397 3.56 38.43 -18.56
CA GLY A 397 2.18 38.71 -18.16
C GLY A 397 2.11 39.49 -16.84
N VAL A 398 2.84 39.03 -15.81
CA VAL A 398 2.93 39.70 -14.51
C VAL A 398 3.52 41.11 -14.64
N MET A 399 4.57 41.28 -15.46
CA MET A 399 5.19 42.60 -15.70
C MET A 399 4.23 43.59 -16.37
N ILE A 400 3.28 43.12 -17.19
CA ILE A 400 2.25 43.96 -17.84
C ILE A 400 0.91 43.98 -17.08
N GLY A 401 0.90 43.58 -15.81
CA GLY A 401 -0.29 43.60 -14.94
C GLY A 401 -1.32 42.51 -15.22
N LYS A 402 -1.00 41.50 -16.03
CA LYS A 402 -1.85 40.32 -16.28
C LYS A 402 -1.57 39.20 -15.28
N LYS A 403 -2.60 38.40 -14.99
CA LYS A 403 -2.47 37.22 -14.11
C LYS A 403 -1.72 36.09 -14.84
N PRO A 404 -0.81 35.37 -14.16
CA PRO A 404 -0.14 34.20 -14.74
C PRO A 404 -1.12 33.03 -14.89
N MET A 405 -1.14 32.43 -16.08
CA MET A 405 -2.14 31.42 -16.48
C MET A 405 -1.50 30.16 -17.08
N LEU A 406 -0.44 30.29 -17.89
CA LEU A 406 0.11 29.16 -18.66
C LEU A 406 0.72 28.08 -17.77
N LYS A 407 1.38 28.46 -16.67
CA LYS A 407 1.86 27.49 -15.68
C LYS A 407 0.73 26.61 -15.15
N LYS A 408 -0.43 27.20 -14.84
CA LYS A 408 -1.61 26.46 -14.36
C LYS A 408 -2.18 25.55 -15.44
N VAL A 409 -2.20 26.00 -16.69
CA VAL A 409 -2.64 25.20 -17.85
C VAL A 409 -1.73 24.00 -18.06
N TYR A 410 -0.40 24.20 -18.14
CA TYR A 410 0.54 23.11 -18.35
C TYR A 410 0.62 22.14 -17.17
N THR A 411 0.42 22.60 -15.93
CA THR A 411 0.30 21.70 -14.77
C THR A 411 -0.88 20.71 -14.94
N LYS A 412 -2.01 21.18 -15.49
CA LYS A 412 -3.17 20.30 -15.77
C LYS A 412 -2.89 19.36 -16.94
N ILE A 413 -2.25 19.86 -18.00
CA ILE A 413 -1.88 19.05 -19.18
C ILE A 413 -0.89 17.95 -18.81
N ASP A 414 0.13 18.24 -18.02
CA ASP A 414 1.16 17.26 -17.62
C ASP A 414 0.54 16.10 -16.82
N LYS A 415 -0.34 16.42 -15.87
CA LYS A 415 -1.17 15.41 -15.16
C LYS A 415 -2.02 14.60 -16.14
N TRP A 416 -2.69 15.27 -17.07
CA TRP A 416 -3.57 14.62 -18.05
C TRP A 416 -2.78 13.68 -18.99
N ILE A 417 -1.61 14.09 -19.49
CA ILE A 417 -0.72 13.25 -20.30
C ILE A 417 -0.30 12.00 -19.52
N HIS A 418 0.07 12.16 -18.25
CA HIS A 418 0.48 11.03 -17.41
C HIS A 418 -0.61 9.95 -17.28
N PHE A 419 -1.87 10.34 -17.05
CA PHE A 419 -2.98 9.38 -16.96
C PHE A 419 -3.36 8.73 -18.30
N ASN A 420 -3.07 9.38 -19.42
CA ASN A 420 -3.38 8.85 -20.76
C ASN A 420 -2.23 8.05 -21.38
N GLU A 421 -1.02 8.11 -20.80
CA GLU A 421 0.19 7.49 -21.33
C GLU A 421 0.01 5.97 -21.60
N ILE A 422 -0.62 5.25 -20.67
CA ILE A 422 -0.81 3.81 -20.81
C ILE A 422 -1.66 3.44 -22.04
N PHE A 423 -2.66 4.25 -22.36
CA PHE A 423 -3.53 4.09 -23.53
C PHE A 423 -2.83 4.55 -24.82
N ALA A 424 -1.94 5.53 -24.74
CA ALA A 424 -1.24 6.10 -25.89
C ALA A 424 0.03 5.32 -26.30
N CYS A 425 0.59 4.50 -25.40
CA CYS A 425 1.85 3.80 -25.64
C CYS A 425 1.70 2.30 -25.95
N HIS A 426 0.49 1.73 -25.81
CA HIS A 426 0.26 0.29 -25.96
C HIS A 426 -0.92 0.00 -26.87
N THR A 427 -0.80 -1.07 -27.67
CA THR A 427 -1.92 -1.66 -28.42
C THR A 427 -2.60 -2.69 -27.53
N TRP A 428 -3.92 -2.60 -27.43
CA TRP A 428 -4.75 -3.49 -26.63
C TRP A 428 -5.62 -4.36 -27.55
N LYS A 429 -5.52 -5.68 -27.42
CA LYS A 429 -6.36 -6.61 -28.18
C LYS A 429 -7.67 -6.83 -27.44
N MET A 430 -8.78 -6.58 -28.12
CA MET A 430 -10.13 -6.68 -27.57
C MET A 430 -11.02 -7.46 -28.55
N GLU A 431 -11.69 -8.50 -28.07
CA GLU A 431 -12.64 -9.28 -28.87
C GLU A 431 -14.03 -8.65 -28.80
N ASN A 432 -14.83 -8.78 -29.86
CA ASN A 432 -16.16 -8.17 -30.01
C ASN A 432 -17.18 -9.08 -30.72
N SER A 433 -17.01 -10.40 -30.62
CA SER A 433 -17.84 -11.43 -31.26
C SER A 433 -19.35 -11.28 -30.99
N ASN A 434 -19.77 -11.05 -29.75
CA ASN A 434 -21.17 -10.81 -29.35
C ASN A 434 -21.74 -9.54 -29.97
N THR A 435 -20.90 -8.51 -30.11
CA THR A 435 -21.28 -7.24 -30.75
C THR A 435 -21.51 -7.42 -32.25
N ILE A 436 -20.64 -8.18 -32.92
CA ILE A 436 -20.79 -8.55 -34.33
C ILE A 436 -22.03 -9.44 -34.54
N GLU A 437 -22.26 -10.41 -33.65
CA GLU A 437 -23.46 -11.26 -33.67
C GLU A 437 -24.72 -10.40 -33.58
N LEU A 438 -24.77 -9.45 -32.64
CA LEU A 438 -25.90 -8.53 -32.48
C LEU A 438 -26.18 -7.70 -33.74
N LEU A 439 -25.15 -7.19 -34.43
CA LEU A 439 -25.30 -6.43 -35.67
C LEU A 439 -25.90 -7.30 -36.80
N ARG A 440 -25.47 -8.57 -36.90
CA ARG A 440 -25.96 -9.51 -37.92
C ARG A 440 -27.43 -9.85 -37.72
N GLU A 441 -27.90 -9.92 -36.48
CA GLU A 441 -29.30 -10.23 -36.14
C GLU A 441 -30.30 -9.13 -36.45
N LEU A 442 -29.87 -7.88 -36.61
CA LEU A 442 -30.78 -6.78 -36.94
C LEU A 442 -31.44 -7.00 -38.30
N ASN A 443 -32.71 -6.66 -38.44
CA ASN A 443 -33.37 -6.63 -39.75
C ASN A 443 -32.97 -5.37 -40.54
N GLU A 444 -33.41 -5.26 -41.79
CA GLU A 444 -33.03 -4.13 -42.65
C GLU A 444 -33.45 -2.76 -42.09
N ALA A 445 -34.67 -2.64 -41.57
CA ALA A 445 -35.14 -1.39 -40.97
C ALA A 445 -34.39 -1.04 -39.68
N ASP A 446 -34.12 -2.02 -38.81
CA ASP A 446 -33.33 -1.81 -37.60
C ASP A 446 -31.89 -1.45 -37.93
N ARG A 447 -31.26 -2.05 -38.95
CA ARG A 447 -29.94 -1.66 -39.45
C ARG A 447 -29.94 -0.23 -40.00
N HIS A 448 -31.00 0.19 -40.69
CA HIS A 448 -31.09 1.55 -41.22
C HIS A 448 -31.26 2.59 -40.11
N ILE A 449 -32.10 2.31 -39.11
CA ILE A 449 -32.43 3.27 -38.04
C ILE A 449 -31.36 3.26 -36.95
N PHE A 450 -30.88 2.10 -36.53
CA PHE A 450 -29.96 1.92 -35.40
C PHE A 450 -28.59 1.38 -35.85
N ASP A 451 -28.03 1.96 -36.91
CA ASP A 451 -26.74 1.55 -37.43
C ASP A 451 -25.59 1.79 -36.43
N PHE A 452 -24.79 0.76 -36.18
CA PHE A 452 -23.55 0.85 -35.41
C PHE A 452 -22.42 0.02 -36.05
N ASP A 453 -22.48 -0.21 -37.36
CA ASP A 453 -21.42 -0.90 -38.10
C ASP A 453 -20.17 -0.01 -38.24
N ILE A 454 -19.16 -0.29 -37.42
CA ILE A 454 -17.88 0.43 -37.46
C ILE A 454 -17.01 0.02 -38.65
N SER A 455 -17.22 -1.16 -39.23
CA SER A 455 -16.42 -1.65 -40.37
C SER A 455 -16.69 -0.82 -41.64
N ALA A 456 -17.88 -0.24 -41.75
CA ALA A 456 -18.28 0.63 -42.86
C ALA A 456 -17.84 2.10 -42.69
N LEU A 457 -17.19 2.47 -41.58
CA LEU A 457 -16.83 3.86 -41.30
C LEU A 457 -15.54 4.29 -42.04
N ASP A 458 -15.63 5.27 -42.93
CA ASP A 458 -14.44 5.91 -43.54
C ASP A 458 -13.77 6.89 -42.57
N TRP A 459 -12.62 6.51 -42.02
CA TRP A 459 -11.88 7.33 -41.06
C TRP A 459 -11.50 8.71 -41.59
N ASN A 460 -11.18 8.85 -42.88
CA ASN A 460 -10.74 10.13 -43.41
C ASN A 460 -11.88 11.16 -43.43
N SER A 461 -13.04 10.78 -43.96
CA SER A 461 -14.24 11.62 -43.97
C SER A 461 -14.75 11.89 -42.56
N TYR A 462 -14.72 10.87 -41.70
CA TYR A 462 -15.08 11.03 -40.29
C TYR A 462 -14.16 12.04 -39.59
N MET A 463 -12.84 11.97 -39.80
CA MET A 463 -11.88 12.87 -39.18
C MET A 463 -12.02 14.33 -39.65
N TYR A 464 -12.46 14.56 -40.89
CA TYR A 464 -12.82 15.91 -41.36
C TYR A 464 -13.98 16.49 -40.54
N ASN A 465 -15.07 15.74 -40.38
CA ASN A 465 -16.22 16.15 -39.57
C ASN A 465 -15.84 16.31 -38.09
N TYR A 466 -15.05 15.40 -37.54
CA TYR A 466 -14.56 15.46 -36.17
C TYR A 466 -13.76 16.74 -35.89
N MET A 467 -12.83 17.12 -36.77
CA MET A 467 -12.05 18.35 -36.62
C MET A 467 -12.92 19.61 -36.77
N MET A 468 -13.93 19.58 -37.65
CA MET A 468 -14.91 20.66 -37.79
C MET A 468 -15.78 20.78 -36.53
N GLY A 469 -16.22 19.66 -35.98
CA GLY A 469 -16.98 19.60 -34.74
C GLY A 469 -16.21 20.15 -33.54
N ILE A 470 -14.91 19.80 -33.42
CA ILE A 470 -14.01 20.41 -32.42
C ILE A 470 -14.01 21.93 -32.55
N ARG A 471 -13.84 22.45 -33.76
CA ARG A 471 -13.80 23.90 -34.02
C ARG A 471 -15.10 24.58 -33.60
N LEU A 472 -16.23 24.06 -34.06
CA LEU A 472 -17.55 24.67 -33.86
C LEU A 472 -18.04 24.54 -32.42
N PHE A 473 -17.96 23.34 -31.84
CA PHE A 473 -18.63 23.02 -30.59
C PHE A 473 -17.73 23.16 -29.36
N LEU A 474 -16.41 22.98 -29.48
CA LEU A 474 -15.48 23.10 -28.35
C LEU A 474 -14.72 24.42 -28.36
N VAL A 475 -14.10 24.77 -29.50
CA VAL A 475 -13.35 26.04 -29.65
C VAL A 475 -14.31 27.23 -29.80
N LYS A 476 -15.57 26.98 -30.21
CA LYS A 476 -16.60 27.99 -30.48
C LYS A 476 -16.12 29.02 -31.50
N ASP A 477 -15.50 28.55 -32.57
CA ASP A 477 -14.95 29.37 -33.65
C ASP A 477 -15.75 29.12 -34.94
N PRO A 478 -16.52 30.11 -35.43
CA PRO A 478 -17.38 29.94 -36.59
C PRO A 478 -16.63 29.54 -37.88
N LYS A 479 -17.35 29.08 -38.91
CA LYS A 479 -16.74 28.65 -40.19
C LYS A 479 -16.18 29.85 -40.96
N GLU A 480 -16.80 31.00 -40.80
CA GLU A 480 -16.51 32.25 -41.50
C GLU A 480 -15.10 32.77 -41.19
N THR A 481 -14.54 32.39 -40.04
CA THR A 481 -13.20 32.83 -39.59
C THR A 481 -12.07 31.91 -40.09
N ILE A 482 -12.37 30.82 -40.81
CA ILE A 482 -11.37 29.89 -41.34
C ILE A 482 -10.28 30.59 -42.20
N PRO A 483 -10.63 31.47 -43.17
CA PRO A 483 -9.62 32.16 -43.97
C PRO A 483 -8.63 32.99 -43.14
N TRP A 484 -9.11 33.60 -42.05
CA TRP A 484 -8.26 34.35 -41.14
C TRP A 484 -7.40 33.43 -40.26
N GLY A 485 -7.97 32.33 -39.77
CA GLY A 485 -7.24 31.33 -39.02
C GLY A 485 -6.06 30.73 -39.81
N ILE A 486 -6.25 30.45 -41.10
CA ILE A 486 -5.17 29.99 -42.00
C ILE A 486 -4.07 31.05 -42.13
N LYS A 487 -4.42 32.32 -42.37
CA LYS A 487 -3.43 33.42 -42.43
C LYS A 487 -2.62 33.54 -41.14
N LYS A 488 -3.31 33.47 -40.00
CA LYS A 488 -2.70 33.50 -38.67
C LYS A 488 -1.77 32.31 -38.44
N GLN A 489 -2.13 31.13 -38.94
CA GLN A 489 -1.31 29.94 -38.85
C GLN A 489 0.05 30.10 -39.54
N TYR A 490 0.06 30.64 -40.76
CA TYR A 490 1.33 30.93 -41.47
C TYR A 490 2.22 31.91 -40.70
N PHE A 491 1.63 32.96 -40.13
CA PHE A 491 2.36 33.89 -39.26
C PHE A 491 2.98 33.18 -38.04
N LEU A 492 2.21 32.31 -37.37
CA LEU A 492 2.69 31.57 -36.20
C LEU A 492 3.79 30.55 -36.56
N ILE A 493 3.77 29.97 -37.75
CA ILE A 493 4.84 29.09 -38.24
C ILE A 493 6.14 29.87 -38.42
N ILE A 494 6.08 31.07 -39.02
CA ILE A 494 7.25 31.94 -39.15
C ILE A 494 7.80 32.30 -37.77
N ALA A 495 6.94 32.67 -36.82
CA ALA A 495 7.34 32.93 -35.44
C ALA A 495 8.01 31.71 -34.78
N ASN A 496 7.51 30.51 -35.05
CA ASN A 496 8.08 29.26 -34.53
C ASN A 496 9.49 29.00 -35.06
N TYR A 497 9.75 29.21 -36.35
CA TYR A 497 11.11 29.08 -36.90
C TYR A 497 12.10 30.05 -36.25
N ILE A 498 11.70 31.29 -35.98
CA ILE A 498 12.52 32.28 -35.28
C ILE A 498 12.90 31.79 -33.87
N VAL A 499 11.92 31.28 -33.12
CA VAL A 499 12.16 30.74 -31.76
C VAL A 499 13.10 29.52 -31.79
N MET A 500 12.95 28.62 -32.76
CA MET A 500 13.82 27.45 -32.89
C MET A 500 15.27 27.81 -33.19
N ILE A 501 15.49 28.85 -34.01
CA ILE A 501 16.84 29.40 -34.28
C ILE A 501 17.46 29.94 -32.98
N ILE A 502 16.71 30.68 -32.17
CA ILE A 502 17.17 31.20 -30.86
C ILE A 502 17.59 30.05 -29.93
N TYR A 503 16.79 28.98 -29.84
CA TYR A 503 17.14 27.82 -29.01
C TYR A 503 18.40 27.09 -29.49
N ALA A 504 18.59 26.94 -30.81
CA ALA A 504 19.79 26.32 -31.37
C ALA A 504 21.06 27.13 -31.02
N ILE A 505 20.99 28.47 -31.11
CA ILE A 505 22.08 29.36 -30.72
C ILE A 505 22.38 29.22 -29.22
N ALA A 506 21.36 29.24 -28.36
CA ALA A 506 21.54 29.12 -26.91
C ALA A 506 22.17 27.78 -26.51
N LEU A 507 21.75 26.67 -27.14
CA LEU A 507 22.30 25.34 -26.88
C LEU A 507 23.78 25.25 -27.29
N PHE A 508 24.15 25.82 -28.44
CA PHE A 508 25.54 25.89 -28.89
C PHE A 508 26.45 26.58 -27.87
N TRP A 509 26.02 27.71 -27.31
CA TRP A 509 26.78 28.44 -26.29
C TRP A 509 26.85 27.69 -24.96
N LEU A 510 25.78 27.01 -24.54
CA LEU A 510 25.76 26.22 -23.32
C LEU A 510 26.77 25.04 -23.37
N VAL A 511 26.84 24.33 -24.49
CA VAL A 511 27.80 23.23 -24.70
C VAL A 511 29.25 23.74 -24.63
N LYS A 512 29.51 24.93 -25.19
CA LYS A 512 30.82 25.58 -25.11
C LYS A 512 31.21 25.96 -23.67
N LEU A 513 30.25 26.39 -22.86
CA LEU A 513 30.44 26.81 -21.47
C LEU A 513 30.71 25.61 -20.53
N LEU A 514 30.06 24.48 -20.77
CA LEU A 514 30.25 23.25 -19.99
C LEU A 514 31.51 22.44 -20.39
N GLY A 515 32.05 22.70 -21.58
CA GLY A 515 33.21 21.99 -22.13
C GLY A 515 34.60 22.56 -21.80
N GLY A 516 34.72 23.63 -20.99
CA GLY A 516 35.99 24.31 -20.75
C GLY A 516 36.31 24.57 -19.27
N GLY A 517 37.37 23.94 -18.74
CA GLY A 517 38.08 24.38 -17.53
C GLY A 517 38.27 23.36 -16.41
N LYS A 518 39.27 22.48 -16.53
CA LYS A 518 39.85 21.70 -15.41
C LYS A 518 41.17 22.34 -14.97
N ARG A 519 41.34 22.71 -13.69
CA ARG A 519 42.63 22.54 -12.96
C ARG A 519 42.63 22.80 -11.44
N GLU A 520 41.68 23.52 -10.85
CA GLU A 520 41.84 23.95 -9.44
C GLU A 520 41.22 23.01 -8.38
N SER A 521 40.28 22.15 -8.76
CA SER A 521 39.59 21.26 -7.80
C SER A 521 40.43 20.05 -7.33
N ALA A 522 41.57 19.80 -7.96
CA ALA A 522 42.49 18.71 -7.59
C ALA A 522 43.46 19.11 -6.46
N LEU A 523 43.76 20.41 -6.31
CA LEU A 523 44.74 20.91 -5.33
C LEU A 523 44.14 21.10 -3.93
N ALA A 524 42.81 21.28 -3.84
CA ALA A 524 42.10 21.44 -2.56
C ALA A 524 42.00 20.12 -1.77
N LEU A 525 41.94 18.98 -2.45
CA LEU A 525 41.85 17.65 -1.83
C LEU A 525 43.20 17.20 -1.23
N ALA A 526 44.32 17.61 -1.84
CA ALA A 526 45.67 17.28 -1.38
C ALA A 526 46.07 18.01 -0.07
N LYS A 527 45.46 19.18 0.22
CA LYS A 527 45.71 19.93 1.46
C LYS A 527 44.91 19.41 2.66
N GLN A 528 43.81 18.71 2.45
CA GLN A 528 42.96 18.19 3.53
C GLN A 528 43.46 16.86 4.13
N VAL A 529 44.22 16.07 3.36
CA VAL A 529 44.81 14.78 3.80
C VAL A 529 46.04 14.98 4.70
N LYS A 530 46.70 16.14 4.65
CA LYS A 530 47.94 16.41 5.39
C LYS A 530 47.71 16.92 6.84
N ALA A 531 46.48 17.26 7.22
CA ALA A 531 46.15 17.81 8.54
C ALA A 531 45.61 16.78 9.55
N GLN A 532 45.51 15.51 9.17
CA GLN A 532 45.02 14.42 10.04
C GLN A 532 46.14 13.55 10.65
N ALA A 533 47.40 13.96 10.53
CA ALA A 533 48.57 13.17 10.96
C ALA A 533 49.32 13.72 12.19
N PHE A 534 48.72 14.59 13.00
CA PHE A 534 49.31 15.07 14.27
C PHE A 534 48.26 15.14 15.37
N ALA A 535 48.03 13.99 16.02
CA ALA A 535 47.43 13.89 17.35
C ALA A 535 47.73 12.48 17.89
N ASP A 536 49.01 12.16 18.02
CA ASP A 536 49.51 10.91 18.58
C ASP A 536 50.54 11.26 19.66
N ASP A 537 50.08 11.84 20.75
CA ASP A 537 50.89 12.00 21.96
C ASP A 537 49.98 12.34 23.15
N THR A 538 49.44 11.31 23.81
CA THR A 538 49.00 11.30 25.23
C THR A 538 48.23 10.00 25.54
N TRP A 539 48.84 8.82 25.43
CA TRP A 539 48.30 7.62 26.13
C TRP A 539 49.36 6.53 26.38
N ARG A 540 50.58 6.93 26.76
CA ARG A 540 51.60 6.04 27.34
C ARG A 540 51.53 6.01 28.87
N HIS A 541 50.39 5.73 29.51
CA HIS A 541 50.38 5.39 30.94
C HIS A 541 49.28 4.37 31.25
N GLY A 542 49.63 3.09 31.11
CA GLY A 542 48.75 1.96 31.39
C GLY A 542 48.36 1.86 32.87
N ARG A 543 47.06 1.90 33.14
CA ARG A 543 46.41 1.39 34.36
C ARG A 543 44.98 0.97 34.03
N GLY A 544 44.81 -0.25 33.51
CA GLY A 544 43.49 -0.78 33.14
C GLY A 544 43.30 -2.29 33.34
N VAL A 545 44.24 -2.98 33.99
CA VAL A 545 44.21 -4.46 34.12
C VAL A 545 44.24 -4.94 35.58
N ARG A 546 44.19 -4.03 36.57
CA ARG A 546 44.12 -4.41 38.00
C ARG A 546 42.79 -4.10 38.71
N ALA A 547 41.81 -3.54 38.01
CA ALA A 547 40.49 -3.26 38.58
C ALA A 547 39.50 -4.43 38.43
N ALA A 548 39.70 -5.32 37.45
CA ALA A 548 38.78 -6.43 37.19
C ALA A 548 38.92 -7.59 38.21
N GLN A 549 40.11 -7.84 38.76
CA GLN A 549 40.34 -8.92 39.73
C GLN A 549 39.99 -8.54 41.18
N ALA A 550 39.75 -7.26 41.49
CA ALA A 550 39.40 -6.82 42.84
C ALA A 550 37.89 -6.87 43.14
N ILE A 551 37.05 -6.91 42.10
CA ILE A 551 35.58 -6.87 42.25
C ILE A 551 34.99 -8.29 42.40
N GLU A 552 35.65 -9.30 41.83
CA GLU A 552 35.19 -10.69 41.86
C GLU A 552 35.28 -11.34 43.26
N VAL A 553 36.20 -10.86 44.11
CA VAL A 553 36.40 -11.38 45.49
C VAL A 553 35.53 -10.64 46.52
N GLY A 554 35.09 -9.41 46.22
CA GLY A 554 34.22 -8.61 47.10
C GLY A 554 32.74 -8.97 47.03
N PHE A 555 32.26 -9.47 45.88
CA PHE A 555 30.84 -9.72 45.65
C PHE A 555 30.34 -11.03 46.30
N ASN A 556 31.16 -12.09 46.29
CA ASN A 556 30.79 -13.39 46.86
C ASN A 556 30.72 -13.40 48.41
N LYS A 557 31.32 -12.41 49.08
CA LYS A 557 31.28 -12.29 50.55
C LYS A 557 30.08 -11.50 51.08
N TYR A 558 29.37 -10.76 50.22
CA TYR A 558 28.21 -9.95 50.60
C TYR A 558 26.88 -10.70 50.43
N ILE A 559 26.79 -11.63 49.45
CA ILE A 559 25.58 -12.43 49.18
C ILE A 559 25.32 -13.48 50.28
N ILE A 560 26.37 -14.08 50.85
CA ILE A 560 26.22 -15.12 51.90
C ILE A 560 25.75 -14.52 53.25
N ARG A 561 25.84 -13.20 53.44
CA ARG A 561 25.51 -12.55 54.73
C ARG A 561 24.09 -11.97 54.81
N MET A 562 23.29 -12.02 53.74
CA MET A 562 21.93 -11.47 53.70
C MET A 562 20.80 -12.51 53.59
N GLU A 563 21.12 -13.81 53.48
CA GLU A 563 20.10 -14.87 53.42
C GLU A 563 19.38 -15.13 54.77
N GLU A 564 19.84 -14.54 55.88
CA GLU A 564 19.32 -14.84 57.21
C GLU A 564 18.23 -13.89 57.74
N ASN A 565 17.72 -12.90 56.97
CA ASN A 565 16.80 -11.93 57.60
C ASN A 565 15.68 -11.25 56.78
N GLN A 566 15.16 -11.84 55.69
CA GLN A 566 14.06 -11.20 54.93
C GLN A 566 13.00 -12.18 54.39
N GLY A 567 11.71 -11.84 54.57
CA GLY A 567 10.51 -12.66 54.34
C GLY A 567 10.34 -13.27 52.93
N GLU A 568 9.27 -14.03 52.69
CA GLU A 568 9.13 -14.85 51.48
C GLU A 568 8.84 -14.05 50.18
N SER A 569 9.36 -14.54 49.04
CA SER A 569 9.13 -13.93 47.70
C SER A 569 7.71 -14.20 47.20
N GLN A 570 6.97 -13.13 46.84
CA GLN A 570 5.59 -13.25 46.39
C GLN A 570 5.50 -13.68 44.92
N ILE A 571 6.47 -13.27 44.11
CA ILE A 571 6.57 -13.69 42.71
C ILE A 571 6.81 -15.20 42.64
N ARG A 572 7.79 -15.74 43.38
CA ARG A 572 8.06 -17.19 43.41
C ARG A 572 6.83 -18.00 43.81
N LYS A 573 6.12 -17.58 44.87
CA LYS A 573 4.86 -18.21 45.31
C LYS A 573 3.79 -18.25 44.22
N SER A 574 3.69 -17.20 43.40
CA SER A 574 2.70 -17.15 42.33
C SER A 574 2.98 -18.14 41.19
N PHE A 575 4.25 -18.48 40.98
CA PHE A 575 4.71 -19.43 39.96
C PHE A 575 4.93 -20.86 40.49
N ALA A 576 4.91 -21.08 41.80
CA ALA A 576 5.01 -22.40 42.40
C ALA A 576 3.86 -23.30 41.90
N GLY A 577 4.21 -24.48 41.38
CA GLY A 577 3.27 -25.44 40.78
C GLY A 577 2.59 -24.96 39.50
N ALA A 578 3.01 -23.83 38.92
CA ALA A 578 2.34 -23.25 37.76
C ALA A 578 2.86 -23.82 36.44
N ASN A 579 1.95 -23.95 35.47
CA ASN A 579 2.24 -24.31 34.09
C ASN A 579 2.22 -23.06 33.20
N ILE A 580 3.29 -22.87 32.41
CA ILE A 580 3.52 -21.65 31.62
C ILE A 580 3.53 -22.00 30.14
N LEU A 581 2.72 -21.32 29.33
CA LEU A 581 2.82 -21.36 27.87
C LEU A 581 3.64 -20.17 27.38
N LEU A 582 4.76 -20.44 26.73
CA LEU A 582 5.66 -19.44 26.17
C LEU A 582 5.66 -19.55 24.64
N THR A 583 5.36 -18.43 23.98
CA THR A 583 5.59 -18.28 22.54
C THR A 583 6.85 -17.45 22.30
N GLY A 584 7.62 -17.80 21.27
CA GLY A 584 8.85 -17.08 20.95
C GLY A 584 10.05 -17.47 21.82
N GLY A 585 9.95 -18.56 22.58
CA GLY A 585 11.02 -19.06 23.47
C GLY A 585 12.32 -19.50 22.76
N THR A 586 12.30 -19.65 21.43
CA THR A 586 13.53 -19.87 20.63
C THR A 586 14.22 -18.58 20.18
N GLY A 587 13.64 -17.42 20.47
CA GLY A 587 14.21 -16.09 20.19
C GLY A 587 15.01 -15.54 21.36
N PHE A 588 15.73 -14.44 21.14
CA PHE A 588 16.65 -13.80 22.10
C PHE A 588 16.06 -13.63 23.51
N LEU A 589 14.99 -12.85 23.66
CA LEU A 589 14.34 -12.63 24.96
C LEU A 589 13.69 -13.90 25.51
N GLY A 590 13.18 -14.76 24.64
CA GLY A 590 12.51 -16.01 25.02
C GLY A 590 13.45 -17.01 25.68
N LYS A 591 14.67 -17.17 25.16
CA LYS A 591 15.72 -17.99 25.78
C LYS A 591 16.03 -17.51 27.20
N LEU A 592 16.18 -16.19 27.36
CA LEU A 592 16.47 -15.57 28.65
C LEU A 592 15.31 -15.69 29.63
N LEU A 593 14.06 -15.60 29.16
CA LEU A 593 12.87 -15.84 30.00
C LEU A 593 12.82 -17.28 30.51
N ILE A 594 13.12 -18.27 29.67
CA ILE A 594 13.20 -19.69 30.09
C ILE A 594 14.28 -19.86 31.16
N GLU A 595 15.48 -19.32 30.91
CA GLU A 595 16.59 -19.35 31.86
C GLU A 595 16.20 -18.73 33.21
N LYS A 596 15.66 -17.51 33.17
CA LYS A 596 15.29 -16.74 34.37
C LYS A 596 14.19 -17.43 35.16
N LEU A 597 13.16 -17.96 34.50
CA LEU A 597 12.06 -18.68 35.16
C LEU A 597 12.55 -19.96 35.83
N LEU A 598 13.34 -20.79 35.15
CA LEU A 598 13.83 -22.04 35.73
C LEU A 598 14.79 -21.79 36.89
N ARG A 599 15.71 -20.82 36.76
CA ARG A 599 16.68 -20.53 37.81
C ARG A 599 16.04 -19.85 39.03
N CYS A 600 15.14 -18.90 38.81
CA CYS A 600 14.59 -18.06 39.88
C CYS A 600 13.23 -18.53 40.42
N CYS A 601 12.52 -19.41 39.72
CA CYS A 601 11.26 -20.02 40.17
C CYS A 601 11.36 -21.56 40.06
N PRO A 602 12.27 -22.22 40.81
CA PRO A 602 12.51 -23.66 40.69
C PRO A 602 11.27 -24.51 40.99
N GLU A 603 10.30 -23.99 41.75
CA GLU A 603 9.06 -24.70 42.10
C GLU A 603 7.99 -24.68 40.99
N LEU A 604 8.25 -24.05 39.84
CA LEU A 604 7.34 -24.16 38.69
C LEU A 604 7.24 -25.63 38.22
N ASP A 605 6.08 -26.00 37.70
CA ASP A 605 5.81 -27.37 37.24
C ASP A 605 6.43 -27.59 35.85
N LYS A 606 5.90 -26.90 34.82
CA LYS A 606 6.35 -27.06 33.44
C LYS A 606 6.21 -25.81 32.59
N ILE A 607 7.13 -25.64 31.64
CA ILE A 607 7.11 -24.64 30.58
C ILE A 607 6.79 -25.35 29.26
N TYR A 608 5.65 -25.01 28.67
CA TYR A 608 5.22 -25.41 27.34
C TYR A 608 5.70 -24.38 26.31
N LEU A 609 6.54 -24.80 25.36
CA LEU A 609 7.13 -23.95 24.34
C LEU A 609 6.46 -24.20 22.99
N LEU A 610 5.74 -23.20 22.46
CA LEU A 610 5.23 -23.26 21.09
C LEU A 610 6.38 -23.02 20.09
N ALA A 611 6.68 -24.02 19.26
CA ALA A 611 7.78 -23.93 18.29
C ALA A 611 7.45 -24.57 16.94
N ARG A 612 7.82 -23.87 15.87
CA ARG A 612 7.65 -24.34 14.48
C ARG A 612 8.71 -25.33 14.01
N LYS A 613 8.34 -26.16 13.04
CA LYS A 613 9.26 -27.01 12.27
C LYS A 613 10.17 -26.16 11.37
N LYS A 614 11.43 -26.57 11.16
CA LYS A 614 12.32 -25.97 10.15
C LYS A 614 12.67 -27.03 9.11
N LYS A 615 12.86 -26.60 7.85
CA LYS A 615 13.05 -27.44 6.65
C LYS A 615 14.07 -28.60 6.82
N ASN A 616 15.02 -28.49 7.77
CA ASN A 616 16.08 -29.48 8.01
C ASN A 616 16.26 -29.91 9.48
N LYS A 617 15.40 -29.49 10.43
CA LYS A 617 15.50 -29.85 11.87
C LYS A 617 14.13 -29.84 12.54
N ASP A 618 13.82 -30.90 13.29
CA ASP A 618 12.62 -30.96 14.13
C ASP A 618 12.73 -30.03 15.35
N PRO A 619 11.59 -29.63 15.96
CA PRO A 619 11.59 -28.74 17.12
C PRO A 619 12.35 -29.27 18.35
N GLN A 620 12.31 -30.58 18.63
CA GLN A 620 12.97 -31.18 19.81
C GLN A 620 14.49 -31.11 19.69
N THR A 621 15.04 -31.41 18.52
CA THR A 621 16.49 -31.27 18.26
C THR A 621 16.93 -29.81 18.43
N ARG A 622 16.13 -28.84 17.98
CA ARG A 622 16.43 -27.41 18.13
C ARG A 622 16.45 -26.96 19.59
N LEU A 623 15.59 -27.51 20.44
CA LEU A 623 15.57 -27.18 21.85
C LEU A 623 16.80 -27.74 22.58
N LYS A 624 17.22 -28.98 22.24
CA LYS A 624 18.46 -29.56 22.78
C LYS A 624 19.67 -28.68 22.44
N GLU A 625 19.81 -28.30 21.17
CA GLU A 625 20.89 -27.39 20.73
C GLU A 625 20.82 -26.01 21.42
N GLN A 626 19.61 -25.53 21.74
CA GLN A 626 19.44 -24.27 22.48
C GLN A 626 19.98 -24.37 23.91
N PHE A 627 19.86 -25.53 24.57
CA PHE A 627 20.37 -25.74 25.92
C PHE A 627 21.88 -25.99 25.97
N ASP A 628 22.56 -26.17 24.82
CA ASP A 628 24.03 -26.21 24.72
C ASP A 628 24.65 -24.79 24.67
N ASP A 629 23.82 -23.74 24.61
CA ASP A 629 24.26 -22.34 24.63
C ASP A 629 24.85 -21.96 25.99
N VAL A 630 25.87 -21.11 25.99
CA VAL A 630 26.54 -20.58 27.19
C VAL A 630 25.56 -19.97 28.19
N LEU A 631 24.43 -19.45 27.72
CA LEU A 631 23.35 -18.93 28.56
C LEU A 631 22.88 -19.91 29.64
N TYR A 632 22.88 -21.22 29.36
CA TYR A 632 22.33 -22.25 30.25
C TYR A 632 23.39 -22.94 31.11
N GLU A 633 24.67 -22.56 31.03
CA GLU A 633 25.76 -23.21 31.80
C GLU A 633 25.52 -23.17 33.31
N THR A 634 25.05 -22.03 33.84
CA THR A 634 24.66 -21.89 35.25
C THR A 634 23.51 -22.83 35.61
N LEU A 635 22.52 -22.99 34.74
CA LEU A 635 21.40 -23.91 34.96
C LEU A 635 21.82 -25.38 34.94
N HIS A 636 22.73 -25.76 34.04
CA HIS A 636 23.30 -27.12 34.03
C HIS A 636 24.02 -27.45 35.34
N LYS A 637 24.67 -26.46 35.94
CA LYS A 637 25.36 -26.60 37.23
C LYS A 637 24.39 -26.65 38.41
N ASP A 638 23.43 -25.72 38.46
CA ASP A 638 22.59 -25.51 39.65
C ASP A 638 21.32 -26.40 39.65
N GLN A 639 20.82 -26.78 38.47
CA GLN A 639 19.59 -27.58 38.29
C GLN A 639 19.72 -28.56 37.09
N PRO A 640 20.54 -29.62 37.17
CA PRO A 640 20.86 -30.49 36.02
C PRO A 640 19.65 -31.15 35.34
N ASP A 641 18.54 -31.30 36.05
CA ASP A 641 17.29 -31.88 35.54
C ASP A 641 16.30 -30.87 34.92
N PHE A 642 16.67 -29.59 34.77
CA PHE A 642 15.75 -28.52 34.31
C PHE A 642 15.10 -28.82 32.96
N ILE A 643 15.77 -29.59 32.08
CA ILE A 643 15.28 -29.96 30.74
C ILE A 643 13.94 -30.71 30.84
N LYS A 644 13.72 -31.51 31.89
CA LYS A 644 12.46 -32.26 32.11
C LYS A 644 11.25 -31.34 32.35
N LYS A 645 11.49 -30.08 32.74
CA LYS A 645 10.46 -29.06 32.95
C LYS A 645 10.11 -28.28 31.68
N VAL A 646 10.69 -28.61 30.53
CA VAL A 646 10.40 -27.93 29.26
C VAL A 646 9.83 -28.93 28.26
N GLU A 647 8.62 -28.66 27.78
CA GLU A 647 7.92 -29.48 26.79
C GLU A 647 7.62 -28.64 25.55
N ILE A 648 7.81 -29.21 24.34
CA ILE A 648 7.57 -28.50 23.09
C ILE A 648 6.20 -28.87 22.55
N LEU A 649 5.43 -27.85 22.18
CA LEU A 649 4.23 -27.98 21.37
C LEU A 649 4.56 -27.55 19.94
N GLU A 650 4.38 -28.44 18.97
CA GLU A 650 4.60 -28.13 17.56
C GLU A 650 3.45 -27.24 17.04
N GLY A 651 3.78 -26.05 16.52
CA GLY A 651 2.77 -25.12 16.02
C GLY A 651 3.35 -23.83 15.43
N GLU A 652 2.53 -23.13 14.64
CA GLU A 652 2.87 -21.90 13.92
C GLU A 652 1.78 -20.83 14.10
N LEU A 653 2.18 -19.59 14.40
CA LEU A 653 1.25 -18.49 14.66
C LEU A 653 0.40 -18.07 13.46
N ASP A 654 0.89 -18.32 12.25
CA ASP A 654 0.22 -18.00 10.98
C ASP A 654 -0.67 -19.14 10.46
N SER A 655 -0.76 -20.24 11.20
CA SER A 655 -1.67 -21.37 10.91
C SER A 655 -2.98 -21.27 11.68
N ASP A 656 -4.03 -21.88 11.15
CA ASP A 656 -5.31 -22.04 11.85
C ASP A 656 -5.12 -22.83 13.14
N ASN A 657 -5.80 -22.42 14.21
CA ASN A 657 -5.66 -23.01 15.55
C ASN A 657 -4.18 -23.11 16.02
N LEU A 658 -3.32 -22.19 15.56
CA LEU A 658 -1.88 -22.17 15.85
C LEU A 658 -1.11 -23.42 15.37
N GLY A 659 -1.71 -24.24 14.50
CA GLY A 659 -1.12 -25.51 14.06
C GLY A 659 -1.02 -26.57 15.16
N LEU A 660 -1.70 -26.40 16.29
CA LEU A 660 -1.72 -27.36 17.39
C LEU A 660 -2.58 -28.59 17.07
N THR A 661 -2.18 -29.76 17.57
CA THR A 661 -3.05 -30.94 17.56
C THR A 661 -4.21 -30.77 18.56
N ASP A 662 -5.30 -31.50 18.38
CA ASP A 662 -6.43 -31.49 19.34
C ASP A 662 -5.98 -31.87 20.76
N GLN A 663 -5.04 -32.80 20.88
CA GLN A 663 -4.49 -33.24 22.15
C GLN A 663 -3.63 -32.15 22.82
N ASP A 664 -2.79 -31.46 22.07
CA ASP A 664 -1.98 -30.35 22.59
C ASP A 664 -2.87 -29.18 23.01
N ARG A 665 -3.91 -28.89 22.22
CA ARG A 665 -4.91 -27.87 22.54
C ARG A 665 -5.64 -28.20 23.85
N LEU A 666 -6.09 -29.44 24.03
CA LEU A 666 -6.69 -29.89 25.30
C LEU A 666 -5.72 -29.77 26.48
N THR A 667 -4.44 -30.08 26.26
CA THR A 667 -3.39 -29.93 27.28
C THR A 667 -3.25 -28.48 27.70
N VAL A 668 -3.20 -27.55 26.73
CA VAL A 668 -3.12 -26.12 26.99
C VAL A 668 -4.34 -25.63 27.78
N CYS A 669 -5.55 -25.95 27.30
CA CYS A 669 -6.81 -25.51 27.91
C CYS A 669 -7.00 -25.97 29.37
N ASN A 670 -6.48 -27.16 29.72
CA ASN A 670 -6.71 -27.75 31.04
C ASN A 670 -5.56 -27.55 32.03
N LYS A 671 -4.37 -27.11 31.60
CA LYS A 671 -3.20 -27.04 32.49
C LYS A 671 -2.62 -25.63 32.66
N ILE A 672 -2.70 -24.77 31.64
CA ILE A 672 -1.93 -23.51 31.63
C ILE A 672 -2.48 -22.49 32.63
N ASN A 673 -1.55 -21.91 33.40
CA ASN A 673 -1.81 -20.81 34.33
C ASN A 673 -1.31 -19.46 33.81
N PHE A 674 -0.18 -19.44 33.09
CA PHE A 674 0.42 -18.21 32.59
C PHE A 674 0.68 -18.32 31.10
N ILE A 675 0.27 -17.32 30.32
CA ILE A 675 0.62 -17.21 28.90
C ILE A 675 1.55 -16.01 28.74
N LEU A 676 2.77 -16.26 28.29
CA LEU A 676 3.74 -15.23 27.94
C LEU A 676 3.87 -15.18 26.41
N HIS A 677 3.24 -14.19 25.80
CA HIS A 677 3.14 -14.08 24.35
C HIS A 677 4.16 -13.08 23.80
N GLY A 678 5.33 -13.58 23.37
CA GLY A 678 6.42 -12.79 22.78
C GLY A 678 6.80 -13.16 21.35
N ALA A 679 6.12 -14.14 20.73
CA ALA A 679 6.37 -14.49 19.34
C ALA A 679 5.90 -13.37 18.39
N ALA A 680 6.81 -12.90 17.56
CA ALA A 680 6.55 -11.91 16.52
C ALA A 680 7.60 -12.01 15.41
N THR A 681 7.26 -11.55 14.21
CA THR A 681 8.30 -11.16 13.24
C THR A 681 8.82 -9.78 13.63
N VAL A 682 10.08 -9.74 14.10
CA VAL A 682 10.77 -8.51 14.55
C VAL A 682 11.55 -7.83 13.43
N ARG A 683 11.45 -8.34 12.20
CA ARG A 683 12.10 -7.75 11.03
C ARG A 683 11.33 -6.51 10.60
N LEU A 684 12.00 -5.37 10.59
CA LEU A 684 11.40 -4.09 10.21
C LEU A 684 11.06 -4.01 8.71
N ASP A 685 11.62 -4.92 7.90
CA ASP A 685 11.45 -5.03 6.44
C ASP A 685 10.60 -6.24 6.03
N GLU A 686 9.90 -6.89 6.96
CA GLU A 686 8.97 -7.97 6.62
C GLU A 686 7.75 -7.42 5.87
N THR A 687 7.24 -8.20 4.92
CA THR A 687 6.02 -7.84 4.17
C THR A 687 4.85 -7.65 5.13
N LEU A 688 3.96 -6.71 4.81
CA LEU A 688 2.80 -6.43 5.64
C LEU A 688 1.92 -7.67 5.80
N SER A 689 1.72 -8.44 4.72
CA SER A 689 0.94 -9.67 4.73
C SER A 689 1.43 -10.65 5.80
N LYS A 690 2.73 -10.93 5.80
CA LYS A 690 3.32 -11.87 6.74
C LYS A 690 3.38 -11.30 8.16
N ALA A 691 3.65 -10.01 8.30
CA ALA A 691 3.65 -9.35 9.60
C ALA A 691 2.26 -9.36 10.27
N VAL A 692 1.18 -9.10 9.52
CA VAL A 692 -0.20 -9.16 10.01
C VAL A 692 -0.59 -10.58 10.41
N ARG A 693 -0.29 -11.59 9.58
CA ARG A 693 -0.58 -13.01 9.89
C ARG A 693 0.10 -13.47 11.18
N ILE A 694 1.36 -13.10 11.39
CA ILE A 694 2.10 -13.53 12.58
C ILE A 694 1.74 -12.68 13.81
N ASN A 695 1.83 -11.35 13.71
CA ASN A 695 1.77 -10.47 14.87
C ASN A 695 0.33 -10.12 15.27
N THR A 696 -0.59 -9.99 14.31
CA THR A 696 -1.98 -9.57 14.58
C THR A 696 -2.90 -10.79 14.65
N ARG A 697 -3.01 -11.57 13.57
CA ARG A 697 -3.85 -12.78 13.52
C ARG A 697 -3.36 -13.84 14.51
N GLY A 698 -2.06 -14.07 14.60
CA GLY A 698 -1.49 -14.97 15.61
C GLY A 698 -1.83 -14.55 17.06
N THR A 699 -1.88 -13.25 17.36
CA THR A 699 -2.34 -12.76 18.67
C THR A 699 -3.83 -13.02 18.88
N LYS A 700 -4.66 -12.87 17.84
CA LYS A 700 -6.08 -13.24 17.86
C LYS A 700 -6.28 -14.72 18.20
N GLU A 701 -5.54 -15.62 17.55
CA GLU A 701 -5.58 -17.06 17.83
C GLU A 701 -5.11 -17.39 19.26
N MET A 702 -4.04 -16.74 19.74
CA MET A 702 -3.57 -16.89 21.12
C MET A 702 -4.61 -16.44 22.16
N LEU A 703 -5.32 -15.34 21.88
CA LEU A 703 -6.39 -14.85 22.77
C LEU A 703 -7.59 -15.82 22.77
N THR A 704 -7.94 -16.39 21.61
CA THR A 704 -8.97 -17.43 21.49
C THR A 704 -8.60 -18.67 22.29
N LEU A 705 -7.34 -19.11 22.23
CA LEU A 705 -6.84 -20.23 23.04
C LEU A 705 -6.87 -19.90 24.54
N ALA A 706 -6.51 -18.66 24.91
CA ALA A 706 -6.53 -18.20 26.30
C ALA A 706 -7.94 -18.27 26.92
N ARG A 707 -9.00 -17.98 26.14
CA ARG A 707 -10.40 -18.14 26.62
C ARG A 707 -10.77 -19.56 27.00
N CYS A 708 -10.12 -20.55 26.40
CA CYS A 708 -10.37 -21.94 26.69
C CYS A 708 -9.58 -22.44 27.92
N CYS A 709 -8.68 -21.63 28.48
CA CYS A 709 -7.82 -22.01 29.60
C CYS A 709 -8.54 -21.86 30.94
N LYS A 710 -8.86 -22.99 31.59
CA LYS A 710 -9.66 -23.04 32.83
C LYS A 710 -8.99 -22.37 34.04
N TYR A 711 -7.66 -22.39 34.09
CA TYR A 711 -6.88 -21.96 35.26
C TYR A 711 -5.98 -20.76 34.95
N LEU A 712 -6.33 -19.98 33.92
CA LEU A 712 -5.55 -18.84 33.47
C LEU A 712 -5.51 -17.75 34.55
N LYS A 713 -4.30 -17.47 35.05
CA LYS A 713 -4.01 -16.42 36.03
C LYS A 713 -3.54 -15.13 35.35
N ALA A 714 -2.76 -15.23 34.28
CA ALA A 714 -2.35 -14.05 33.51
C ALA A 714 -1.98 -14.38 32.05
N PHE A 715 -2.32 -13.44 31.16
CA PHE A 715 -1.88 -13.37 29.78
C PHE A 715 -1.06 -12.08 29.59
N VAL A 716 0.24 -12.21 29.35
CA VAL A 716 1.13 -11.06 29.13
C VAL A 716 1.52 -10.99 27.67
N TYR A 717 1.09 -9.92 27.00
CA TYR A 717 1.51 -9.61 25.64
C TYR A 717 2.78 -8.76 25.63
N ILE A 718 3.84 -9.25 24.99
CA ILE A 718 5.08 -8.49 24.81
C ILE A 718 4.99 -7.71 23.49
N SER A 719 4.80 -6.40 23.61
CA SER A 719 4.72 -5.43 22.52
C SER A 719 6.05 -4.68 22.36
N THR A 720 6.02 -3.40 21.99
CA THR A 720 7.19 -2.51 21.94
C THR A 720 6.78 -1.08 22.28
N ALA A 721 7.62 -0.34 23.00
CA ALA A 721 7.34 1.05 23.35
C ALA A 721 7.16 1.96 22.13
N TYR A 722 7.66 1.54 20.97
CA TYR A 722 7.56 2.26 19.71
C TYR A 722 6.31 1.94 18.89
N CYS A 723 5.41 1.04 19.32
CA CYS A 723 4.24 0.70 18.51
C CYS A 723 3.37 1.94 18.29
N ASN A 724 3.24 2.81 19.30
CA ASN A 724 2.42 4.03 19.24
C ASN A 724 3.26 5.31 19.04
N HIS A 725 4.41 5.20 18.38
CA HIS A 725 5.31 6.33 18.11
C HIS A 725 4.72 7.51 17.31
N PRO A 726 3.63 7.38 16.51
CA PRO A 726 2.95 8.55 15.93
C PRO A 726 2.38 9.51 16.98
N HIS A 727 2.19 9.06 18.22
CA HIS A 727 1.76 9.87 19.35
C HIS A 727 2.98 10.28 20.19
N GLN A 728 3.03 11.54 20.63
CA GLN A 728 4.07 12.06 21.52
C GLN A 728 3.43 12.97 22.59
N PRO A 729 3.67 12.73 23.90
CA PRO A 729 4.42 11.60 24.47
C PRO A 729 3.70 10.25 24.28
N ILE A 730 4.45 9.16 24.31
CA ILE A 730 3.89 7.80 24.37
C ILE A 730 3.57 7.49 25.83
N GLU A 731 2.31 7.22 26.13
CA GLU A 731 1.78 6.97 27.45
C GLU A 731 1.50 5.47 27.65
N GLU A 732 1.33 5.06 28.90
CA GLU A 732 0.93 3.70 29.29
C GLU A 732 -0.59 3.51 29.17
N LYS A 733 -1.11 3.77 27.96
CA LYS A 733 -2.51 3.58 27.59
C LYS A 733 -2.63 2.92 26.22
N PHE A 734 -3.85 2.53 25.88
CA PHE A 734 -4.22 2.16 24.52
C PHE A 734 -4.42 3.40 23.65
N TYR A 735 -4.18 3.22 22.35
CA TYR A 735 -4.36 4.25 21.34
C TYR A 735 -5.37 3.77 20.29
N ASP A 736 -6.08 4.74 19.70
CA ASP A 736 -6.92 4.45 18.55
C ASP A 736 -6.07 3.98 17.39
N PHE A 737 -6.50 2.88 16.78
CA PHE A 737 -5.84 2.28 15.63
C PHE A 737 -6.66 2.59 14.37
N PRO A 738 -6.03 3.10 13.29
CA PRO A 738 -6.74 3.68 12.13
C PRO A 738 -7.57 2.68 11.31
N LEU A 739 -7.26 1.38 11.40
CA LEU A 739 -8.05 0.31 10.80
C LEU A 739 -8.56 -0.60 11.92
N THR A 740 -9.69 -1.28 11.76
CA THR A 740 -10.01 -2.38 12.68
C THR A 740 -9.06 -3.55 12.41
N SER A 741 -8.59 -4.21 13.46
CA SER A 741 -7.66 -5.33 13.32
C SER A 741 -8.27 -6.48 12.50
N ASP A 742 -9.59 -6.71 12.57
CA ASP A 742 -10.28 -7.69 11.73
C ASP A 742 -10.28 -7.30 10.24
N LEU A 743 -10.56 -6.04 9.90
CA LEU A 743 -10.47 -5.56 8.51
C LEU A 743 -9.05 -5.71 7.97
N LEU A 744 -8.03 -5.43 8.78
CA LEU A 744 -6.63 -5.59 8.37
C LEU A 744 -6.29 -7.07 8.08
N ILE A 745 -6.82 -8.00 8.87
CA ILE A 745 -6.69 -9.44 8.61
C ILE A 745 -7.39 -9.81 7.30
N ASP A 746 -8.64 -9.39 7.10
CA ASP A 746 -9.40 -9.66 5.88
C ASP A 746 -8.70 -9.14 4.62
N VAL A 747 -8.16 -7.92 4.67
CA VAL A 747 -7.41 -7.31 3.56
C VAL A 747 -6.19 -8.16 3.20
N VAL A 748 -5.43 -8.63 4.18
CA VAL A 748 -4.20 -9.42 3.97
C VAL A 748 -4.49 -10.87 3.55
N GLU A 749 -5.64 -11.42 3.93
CA GLU A 749 -6.04 -12.78 3.56
C GLU A 749 -6.68 -12.85 2.18
N ARG A 750 -7.38 -11.80 1.75
CA ARG A 750 -8.11 -11.77 0.47
C ARG A 750 -7.33 -11.18 -0.69
N LEU A 751 -6.36 -10.30 -0.43
CA LEU A 751 -5.50 -9.73 -1.48
C LEU A 751 -4.28 -10.59 -1.76
N ASP A 752 -3.83 -10.60 -3.01
CA ASP A 752 -2.56 -11.20 -3.38
C ASP A 752 -1.36 -10.42 -2.79
N SER A 753 -0.23 -11.09 -2.63
CA SER A 753 0.94 -10.52 -1.95
C SER A 753 1.49 -9.26 -2.61
N LYS A 754 1.41 -9.15 -3.93
CA LYS A 754 1.91 -7.98 -4.66
C LYS A 754 1.02 -6.77 -4.40
N THR A 755 -0.29 -6.95 -4.47
CA THR A 755 -1.27 -5.91 -4.14
C THR A 755 -1.10 -5.44 -2.69
N VAL A 756 -0.89 -6.36 -1.74
CA VAL A 756 -0.59 -6.02 -0.33
C VAL A 756 0.69 -5.20 -0.20
N ASP A 757 1.76 -5.59 -0.90
CA ASP A 757 3.04 -4.86 -0.87
C ASP A 757 2.90 -3.45 -1.47
N ASP A 758 2.10 -3.30 -2.53
CA ASP A 758 1.84 -2.00 -3.17
C ASP A 758 0.99 -1.06 -2.28
N ILE A 759 0.04 -1.58 -1.48
CA ILE A 759 -0.76 -0.75 -0.54
C ILE A 759 -0.03 -0.47 0.77
N THR A 760 0.99 -1.27 1.09
CA THR A 760 1.67 -1.24 2.39
C THR A 760 2.07 0.16 2.83
N PRO A 761 2.70 1.02 1.99
CA PRO A 761 3.07 2.37 2.41
C PRO A 761 1.90 3.21 2.91
N GLY A 762 0.71 3.00 2.34
CA GLY A 762 -0.48 3.71 2.77
C GLY A 762 -1.19 3.10 3.95
N VAL A 763 -1.23 1.77 4.04
CA VAL A 763 -1.86 1.08 5.17
C VAL A 763 -1.09 1.39 6.46
N ILE A 764 0.24 1.40 6.41
CA ILE A 764 1.06 1.73 7.58
C ILE A 764 1.04 3.23 7.91
N GLY A 765 0.70 4.10 6.96
CA GLY A 765 0.53 5.54 7.15
C GLY A 765 1.66 6.22 7.95
N ALA A 766 1.33 6.75 9.12
CA ALA A 766 2.29 7.46 9.99
C ALA A 766 3.33 6.53 10.66
N TYR A 767 3.12 5.22 10.65
CA TYR A 767 3.97 4.27 11.34
C TYR A 767 5.34 4.14 10.64
N SER A 768 6.39 3.85 11.41
CA SER A 768 7.78 3.85 10.91
C SER A 768 8.13 2.59 10.11
N ASN A 769 7.45 1.48 10.37
CA ASN A 769 7.67 0.17 9.77
C ASN A 769 6.49 -0.77 10.08
N THR A 770 6.44 -1.90 9.38
CA THR A 770 5.39 -2.93 9.52
C THR A 770 5.37 -3.55 10.93
N TYR A 771 6.52 -3.66 11.59
CA TYR A 771 6.60 -4.19 12.96
C TYR A 771 5.84 -3.33 13.98
N CYS A 772 6.11 -2.02 14.03
CA CYS A 772 5.42 -1.10 14.95
C CYS A 772 3.92 -1.06 14.67
N PHE A 773 3.54 -1.01 13.38
CA PHE A 773 2.15 -1.00 12.94
C PHE A 773 1.38 -2.26 13.37
N THR A 774 1.96 -3.44 13.13
CA THR A 774 1.29 -4.72 13.46
C THR A 774 1.25 -4.99 14.97
N LYS A 775 2.23 -4.51 15.74
CA LYS A 775 2.16 -4.51 17.21
C LYS A 775 1.03 -3.61 17.72
N ALA A 776 0.88 -2.39 17.19
CA ALA A 776 -0.25 -1.52 17.55
C ALA A 776 -1.61 -2.14 17.16
N SER A 777 -1.67 -2.78 15.99
CA SER A 777 -2.86 -3.53 15.56
C SER A 777 -3.24 -4.67 16.51
N ALA A 778 -2.24 -5.43 17.00
CA ALA A 778 -2.47 -6.49 17.97
C ALA A 778 -2.95 -5.95 19.33
N GLU A 779 -2.41 -4.82 19.78
CA GLU A 779 -2.90 -4.14 20.99
C GLU A 779 -4.36 -3.68 20.83
N ASN A 780 -4.74 -3.13 19.67
CA ASN A 780 -6.13 -2.75 19.40
C ASN A 780 -7.08 -3.95 19.44
N TYR A 781 -6.63 -5.11 18.93
CA TYR A 781 -7.40 -6.34 19.02
C TYR A 781 -7.58 -6.78 20.49
N LEU A 782 -6.49 -6.76 21.28
CA LEU A 782 -6.56 -7.10 22.70
C LEU A 782 -7.49 -6.15 23.46
N LEU A 783 -7.45 -4.84 23.22
CA LEU A 783 -8.36 -3.87 23.84
C LEU A 783 -9.84 -4.26 23.62
N LYS A 784 -10.19 -4.63 22.40
CA LYS A 784 -11.59 -4.92 22.01
C LYS A 784 -12.08 -6.29 22.46
N HIS A 785 -11.17 -7.26 22.64
CA HIS A 785 -11.55 -8.67 22.81
C HIS A 785 -11.05 -9.30 24.11
N SER A 786 -10.30 -8.61 24.96
CA SER A 786 -9.80 -9.17 26.22
C SER A 786 -10.77 -9.12 27.39
N GLN A 787 -11.98 -8.59 27.22
CA GLN A 787 -12.97 -8.49 28.29
C GLN A 787 -13.18 -9.85 28.97
N GLY A 788 -13.08 -9.88 30.30
CA GLY A 788 -13.18 -11.09 31.11
C GLY A 788 -11.91 -11.95 31.20
N LEU A 789 -10.77 -11.51 30.62
CA LEU A 789 -9.49 -12.22 30.71
C LEU A 789 -8.44 -11.39 31.47
N PRO A 790 -7.52 -12.04 32.21
CA PRO A 790 -6.44 -11.35 32.93
C PRO A 790 -5.30 -10.94 31.98
N VAL A 791 -5.50 -9.89 31.18
CA VAL A 791 -4.55 -9.45 30.16
C VAL A 791 -3.72 -8.25 30.63
N ALA A 792 -2.43 -8.24 30.30
CA ALA A 792 -1.56 -7.07 30.41
C ALA A 792 -0.60 -6.94 29.23
N ILE A 793 -0.13 -5.73 28.97
CA ILE A 793 0.79 -5.41 27.87
C ILE A 793 2.10 -4.88 28.44
N LEU A 794 3.22 -5.50 28.06
CA LEU A 794 4.57 -5.00 28.33
C LEU A 794 5.19 -4.46 27.03
N ARG A 795 5.60 -3.20 27.04
CA ARG A 795 6.19 -2.46 25.92
C ARG A 795 7.65 -2.12 26.22
N PRO A 796 8.62 -3.02 25.97
CA PRO A 796 10.03 -2.67 26.06
C PRO A 796 10.47 -1.74 24.91
N SER A 797 11.44 -0.86 25.17
CA SER A 797 12.20 -0.16 24.13
C SER A 797 13.26 -1.08 23.48
N ILE A 798 14.37 -0.54 22.98
CA ILE A 798 15.35 -1.33 22.23
C ILE A 798 16.10 -2.25 23.19
N VAL A 799 15.78 -3.55 23.14
CA VAL A 799 16.40 -4.56 23.99
C VAL A 799 17.83 -4.87 23.53
N THR A 800 18.80 -4.71 24.42
CA THR A 800 20.24 -4.91 24.19
C THR A 800 20.79 -6.07 25.04
N SER A 801 22.12 -6.20 25.15
CA SER A 801 22.76 -7.24 25.99
C SER A 801 22.31 -7.17 27.45
N THR A 802 22.40 -8.31 28.14
CA THR A 802 22.12 -8.37 29.59
C THR A 802 23.07 -7.48 30.38
N ALA A 803 22.61 -6.97 31.53
CA ALA A 803 23.39 -6.11 32.40
C ALA A 803 24.05 -6.84 33.57
N LYS A 804 23.34 -7.80 34.18
CA LYS A 804 23.82 -8.50 35.41
C LYS A 804 23.98 -10.01 35.21
N GLY A 805 23.07 -10.66 34.51
CA GLY A 805 23.09 -12.13 34.46
C GLY A 805 22.29 -12.76 33.32
N PRO A 806 22.36 -14.09 33.16
CA PRO A 806 23.09 -15.04 34.02
C PRO A 806 24.62 -15.05 33.78
N ILE A 807 25.10 -14.41 32.71
CA ILE A 807 26.52 -14.28 32.40
C ILE A 807 27.01 -12.90 32.87
N PRO A 808 27.97 -12.83 33.83
CA PRO A 808 28.42 -11.55 34.41
C PRO A 808 29.03 -10.57 33.40
N LEU A 809 29.61 -11.09 32.30
CA LEU A 809 30.19 -10.28 31.22
C LEU A 809 29.15 -9.82 30.17
N GLY A 810 27.86 -10.09 30.41
CA GLY A 810 26.79 -9.79 29.47
C GLY A 810 26.60 -10.90 28.42
N TRP A 811 25.36 -11.05 27.95
CA TRP A 811 24.98 -12.03 26.94
C TRP A 811 24.14 -11.38 25.84
N ILE A 812 24.45 -11.72 24.59
CA ILE A 812 23.68 -11.37 23.40
C ILE A 812 23.91 -12.40 22.30
N ASP A 813 22.86 -12.83 21.62
CA ASP A 813 22.94 -13.84 20.54
C ASP A 813 22.36 -13.36 19.20
N ASN A 814 22.09 -12.06 19.08
CA ASN A 814 21.52 -11.46 17.89
C ASN A 814 22.26 -10.19 17.45
N ILE A 815 22.12 -9.85 16.17
CA ILE A 815 22.73 -8.68 15.53
C ILE A 815 21.69 -7.61 15.15
N TYR A 816 20.55 -7.58 15.84
CA TYR A 816 19.48 -6.63 15.56
C TYR A 816 19.75 -5.29 16.23
N GLY A 817 19.17 -4.21 15.67
CA GLY A 817 19.24 -2.87 16.25
C GLY A 817 20.69 -2.33 16.41
N PRO A 818 21.01 -1.65 17.52
CA PRO A 818 22.33 -1.08 17.80
C PRO A 818 23.48 -2.09 17.83
N THR A 819 23.20 -3.35 18.18
CA THR A 819 24.24 -4.40 18.16
C THR A 819 24.79 -4.62 16.76
N GLY A 820 23.92 -4.62 15.73
CA GLY A 820 24.34 -4.71 14.33
C GLY A 820 25.18 -3.51 13.87
N ILE A 821 24.93 -2.32 14.42
CA ILE A 821 25.77 -1.13 14.20
C ILE A 821 27.17 -1.38 14.72
N CYS A 822 27.29 -1.85 15.97
CA CYS A 822 28.56 -2.10 16.62
C CYS A 822 29.38 -3.14 15.84
N VAL A 823 28.78 -4.30 15.53
CA VAL A 823 29.43 -5.36 14.75
C VAL A 823 29.85 -4.85 13.36
N GLY A 824 28.95 -4.15 12.65
CA GLY A 824 29.24 -3.62 11.33
C GLY A 824 30.34 -2.56 11.33
N ALA A 825 30.39 -1.72 12.38
CA ALA A 825 31.44 -0.72 12.57
C ALA A 825 32.80 -1.40 12.84
N TRP A 826 32.86 -2.35 13.78
CA TRP A 826 34.08 -3.09 14.13
C TRP A 826 34.64 -3.91 12.96
N MET A 827 33.79 -4.47 12.10
CA MET A 827 34.22 -5.15 10.87
C MET A 827 34.66 -4.19 9.75
N GLY A 828 34.51 -2.87 9.95
CA GLY A 828 34.79 -1.83 8.95
C GLY A 828 33.76 -1.77 7.82
N ILE A 829 32.64 -2.48 7.94
CA ILE A 829 31.58 -2.56 6.92
C ILE A 829 30.69 -1.32 6.98
N ILE A 830 30.32 -0.88 8.18
CA ILE A 830 29.52 0.34 8.36
C ILE A 830 30.47 1.44 8.81
N ARG A 831 30.73 2.43 7.94
CA ARG A 831 31.67 3.54 8.24
C ARG A 831 31.01 4.87 8.57
N LEU A 832 29.71 4.98 8.34
CA LEU A 832 28.94 6.20 8.54
C LEU A 832 27.50 5.88 8.88
N ILE A 833 26.92 6.58 9.85
CA ILE A 833 25.48 6.56 10.17
C ILE A 833 24.90 7.97 10.16
N LYS A 834 23.72 8.12 9.56
CA LYS A 834 22.94 9.34 9.67
C LYS A 834 22.18 9.30 11.00
N CYS A 835 22.55 10.18 11.92
CA CYS A 835 22.04 10.21 13.28
C CYS A 835 22.00 11.64 13.77
N ASN A 836 21.04 11.97 14.62
CA ASN A 836 21.16 13.12 15.50
C ASN A 836 21.98 12.68 16.73
N PRO A 837 23.22 13.17 16.92
CA PRO A 837 24.08 12.73 18.02
C PRO A 837 23.47 13.06 19.39
N ASP A 838 22.64 14.09 19.47
CA ASP A 838 22.07 14.59 20.73
C ASP A 838 20.69 13.99 21.03
N ALA A 839 20.19 13.12 20.15
CA ALA A 839 18.96 12.37 20.41
C ALA A 839 19.20 11.27 21.47
N VAL A 840 18.20 11.06 22.33
CA VAL A 840 18.19 10.00 23.34
C VAL A 840 18.03 8.65 22.64
N ALA A 841 18.94 7.72 22.91
CA ALA A 841 18.89 6.32 22.52
C ALA A 841 18.23 5.52 23.65
N ASP A 842 16.96 5.16 23.48
CA ASP A 842 16.21 4.42 24.50
C ASP A 842 16.55 2.92 24.43
N LEU A 843 17.58 2.53 25.19
CA LEU A 843 18.13 1.18 25.27
C LEU A 843 17.77 0.54 26.62
N VAL A 844 17.43 -0.75 26.63
CA VAL A 844 17.08 -1.51 27.86
C VAL A 844 17.79 -2.88 27.89
N PRO A 845 18.38 -3.28 29.03
CA PRO A 845 18.99 -4.61 29.16
C PRO A 845 17.97 -5.76 29.07
N ALA A 846 18.33 -6.86 28.39
CA ALA A 846 17.42 -7.98 28.18
C ALA A 846 16.98 -8.68 29.48
N ASP A 847 17.87 -8.80 30.46
CA ASP A 847 17.59 -9.42 31.76
C ASP A 847 16.63 -8.58 32.60
N TYR A 848 16.72 -7.26 32.49
CA TYR A 848 15.77 -6.35 33.15
C TYR A 848 14.37 -6.46 32.51
N VAL A 849 14.30 -6.54 31.18
CA VAL A 849 13.03 -6.76 30.46
C VAL A 849 12.40 -8.10 30.85
N ALA A 850 13.20 -9.17 30.98
CA ALA A 850 12.72 -10.47 31.45
C ALA A 850 12.15 -10.39 32.87
N ASN A 851 12.83 -9.70 33.78
CA ASN A 851 12.36 -9.50 35.16
C ASN A 851 11.05 -8.70 35.20
N ALA A 852 10.96 -7.61 34.43
CA ALA A 852 9.73 -6.82 34.31
C ALA A 852 8.56 -7.66 33.76
N CYS A 853 8.79 -8.54 32.78
CA CYS A 853 7.77 -9.43 32.24
C CYS A 853 7.20 -10.40 33.30
N ILE A 854 8.07 -10.99 34.11
CA ILE A 854 7.68 -11.90 35.21
C ILE A 854 6.90 -11.12 36.28
N ALA A 855 7.34 -9.91 36.64
CA ALA A 855 6.65 -9.06 37.60
C ALA A 855 5.27 -8.59 37.11
N VAL A 856 5.15 -8.25 35.81
CA VAL A 856 3.86 -7.92 35.19
C VAL A 856 2.91 -9.13 35.25
N ALA A 857 3.37 -10.33 34.92
CA ALA A 857 2.55 -11.54 35.02
C ALA A 857 2.03 -11.78 36.45
N TRP A 858 2.88 -11.59 37.46
CA TRP A 858 2.49 -11.67 38.87
C TRP A 858 1.43 -10.62 39.24
N LYS A 859 1.65 -9.34 38.89
CA LYS A 859 0.71 -8.25 39.20
C LYS A 859 -0.65 -8.48 38.55
N THR A 860 -0.68 -8.94 37.30
CA THR A 860 -1.91 -9.28 36.57
C THR A 860 -2.67 -10.41 37.26
N ALA A 861 -1.97 -11.47 37.67
CA ALA A 861 -2.59 -12.57 38.41
C ALA A 861 -3.17 -12.13 39.76
N ARG A 862 -2.45 -11.27 40.49
CA ARG A 862 -2.92 -10.71 41.77
C ARG A 862 -4.16 -9.85 41.60
N ASN A 863 -4.20 -9.01 40.57
CA ASN A 863 -5.36 -8.15 40.28
C ASN A 863 -6.57 -8.99 39.87
N HIS A 864 -6.38 -10.01 39.03
CA HIS A 864 -7.45 -10.93 38.62
C HIS A 864 -8.07 -11.66 39.81
N LYS A 865 -7.24 -12.15 40.74
CA LYS A 865 -7.71 -12.80 41.97
C LYS A 865 -8.59 -11.86 42.81
N LYS A 866 -8.16 -10.61 43.01
CA LYS A 866 -8.96 -9.61 43.73
C LYS A 866 -10.28 -9.31 43.03
N ALA A 867 -10.29 -9.20 41.70
CA ALA A 867 -11.50 -8.99 40.93
C ALA A 867 -12.48 -10.16 41.06
N SER A 868 -11.99 -11.40 41.03
CA SER A 868 -12.81 -12.60 41.23
C SER A 868 -13.35 -12.78 42.66
N GLU A 869 -12.63 -12.28 43.66
CA GLU A 869 -13.08 -12.31 45.06
C GLU A 869 -14.15 -11.23 45.33
N ARG A 870 -14.01 -10.03 44.75
CA ARG A 870 -15.02 -8.95 44.86
C ARG A 870 -16.37 -9.32 44.24
N THR A 871 -16.40 -10.06 43.14
CA THR A 871 -17.66 -10.51 42.51
C THR A 871 -18.38 -11.63 43.27
N LEU A 872 -17.74 -12.25 44.28
CA LEU A 872 -18.37 -13.26 45.14
C LEU A 872 -18.97 -12.66 46.42
N ASP A 873 -18.45 -11.52 46.90
CA ASP A 873 -18.92 -10.84 48.12
C ASP A 873 -20.05 -9.82 47.86
N ASP A 874 -20.27 -9.40 46.61
CA ASP A 874 -21.21 -8.33 46.27
C ASP A 874 -22.62 -8.86 45.90
N HIS A 875 -23.34 -9.33 46.92
CA HIS A 875 -24.80 -9.54 46.89
C HIS A 875 -25.57 -8.42 47.62
N SER A 876 -24.97 -7.25 47.82
CA SER A 876 -25.64 -6.08 48.42
C SER A 876 -25.66 -4.90 47.46
N GLU A 877 -26.85 -4.52 47.00
CA GLU A 877 -27.11 -3.37 46.14
C GLU A 877 -26.58 -2.06 46.78
N GLY A 878 -25.50 -1.50 46.20
CA GLY A 878 -24.94 -0.18 46.51
C GLY A 878 -24.43 0.52 45.23
N PRO A 879 -24.24 1.85 45.23
CA PRO A 879 -24.11 2.63 44.00
C PRO A 879 -22.82 2.31 43.23
N GLN A 880 -22.92 2.15 41.91
CA GLN A 880 -21.79 2.01 40.99
C GLN A 880 -20.94 3.29 40.97
N ASP A 881 -19.84 3.30 41.70
CA ASP A 881 -18.79 4.31 41.57
C ASP A 881 -18.05 4.18 40.21
N ASP A 882 -17.65 5.32 39.65
CA ASP A 882 -16.94 5.49 38.36
C ASP A 882 -15.58 4.74 38.29
N GLU A 883 -15.06 4.25 39.43
CA GLU A 883 -13.84 3.43 39.51
C GLU A 883 -14.00 2.03 38.88
N THR A 884 -15.23 1.56 38.69
CA THR A 884 -15.52 0.22 38.15
C THR A 884 -15.20 0.02 36.67
N LYS A 885 -15.06 1.10 35.88
CA LYS A 885 -14.70 1.04 34.45
C LYS A 885 -13.20 0.83 34.20
N ASP A 886 -12.35 1.33 35.09
CA ASP A 886 -10.88 1.31 34.90
C ASP A 886 -10.27 -0.08 35.17
N ASP A 887 -10.93 -0.89 36.02
CA ASP A 887 -10.50 -2.26 36.34
C ASP A 887 -10.78 -3.28 35.20
N GLN A 888 -11.54 -2.90 34.15
CA GLN A 888 -11.83 -3.78 33.00
C GLN A 888 -10.85 -3.65 31.82
N ILE A 889 -10.02 -2.60 31.79
CA ILE A 889 -9.10 -2.34 30.69
C ILE A 889 -7.71 -2.96 31.00
N PRO A 890 -7.10 -3.73 30.08
CA PRO A 890 -5.77 -4.30 30.32
C PRO A 890 -4.73 -3.22 30.65
N ARG A 891 -3.94 -3.43 31.70
CA ARG A 891 -2.87 -2.49 32.04
C ARG A 891 -1.71 -2.57 31.05
N VAL A 892 -1.16 -1.40 30.73
CA VAL A 892 0.00 -1.23 29.84
C VAL A 892 1.22 -0.78 30.66
N TYR A 893 2.38 -1.36 30.39
CA TYR A 893 3.65 -1.06 31.06
C TYR A 893 4.72 -0.72 30.02
N ASN A 894 5.21 0.52 30.01
CA ASN A 894 6.32 0.95 29.14
C ASN A 894 7.65 0.74 29.87
N TYR A 895 8.49 -0.17 29.39
CA TYR A 895 9.82 -0.39 29.95
C TYR A 895 10.88 0.34 29.12
N VAL A 896 11.34 1.49 29.61
CA VAL A 896 12.12 2.50 28.86
C VAL A 896 13.21 3.12 29.73
N SER A 897 14.35 3.50 29.13
CA SER A 897 15.43 4.22 29.83
C SER A 897 15.32 5.74 29.70
N GLY A 898 14.74 6.27 28.62
CA GLY A 898 14.81 7.69 28.28
C GLY A 898 14.23 8.65 29.33
N ASN A 899 13.31 8.17 30.16
CA ASN A 899 12.69 8.95 31.24
C ASN A 899 13.40 8.86 32.59
N GLN A 900 14.07 7.73 32.88
CA GLN A 900 14.67 7.47 34.18
C GLN A 900 16.21 7.59 34.17
N ASN A 901 16.84 7.21 33.06
CA ASN A 901 18.30 7.14 32.91
C ASN A 901 18.70 7.30 31.42
N PRO A 902 18.54 8.50 30.83
CA PRO A 902 18.74 8.70 29.39
C PRO A 902 20.22 8.61 28.97
N ILE A 903 20.48 7.92 27.86
CA ILE A 903 21.76 7.93 27.15
C ILE A 903 21.58 8.53 25.75
N THR A 904 22.53 9.35 25.28
CA THR A 904 22.49 9.92 23.91
C THR A 904 23.20 9.02 22.90
N TRP A 905 22.86 9.13 21.61
CA TRP A 905 23.59 8.44 20.55
C TRP A 905 25.08 8.82 20.51
N ARG A 906 25.43 10.08 20.86
CA ARG A 906 26.81 10.53 21.00
C ARG A 906 27.54 9.73 22.08
N THR A 907 26.96 9.64 23.28
CA THR A 907 27.54 8.91 24.41
C THR A 907 27.66 7.42 24.09
N PHE A 908 26.60 6.80 23.56
CA PHE A 908 26.62 5.41 23.13
C PHE A 908 27.75 5.11 22.12
N LEU A 909 28.01 6.01 21.18
CA LEU A 909 29.04 5.79 20.15
C LEU A 909 30.45 6.18 20.59
N GLN A 910 30.60 7.07 21.57
CA GLN A 910 31.90 7.26 22.24
C GLN A 910 32.38 5.94 22.85
N TYR A 911 31.46 5.21 23.47
CA TYR A 911 31.75 3.88 23.99
C TYR A 911 32.14 2.88 22.88
N VAL A 912 31.45 2.87 21.74
CA VAL A 912 31.80 2.06 20.55
C VAL A 912 33.19 2.39 20.00
N ASN A 913 33.51 3.68 19.88
CA ASN A 913 34.79 4.14 19.33
C ASN A 913 35.99 3.87 20.26
N ASN A 914 35.75 3.86 21.57
CA ASN A 914 36.78 3.57 22.57
C ASN A 914 37.07 2.05 22.70
N ALA A 915 36.28 1.19 22.07
CA ALA A 915 36.52 -0.25 22.04
C ALA A 915 37.66 -0.58 21.05
N GLN A 916 38.87 -0.81 21.57
CA GLN A 916 40.05 -1.21 20.77
C GLN A 916 40.03 -2.70 20.38
N MET A 917 39.01 -3.14 19.65
CA MET A 917 38.94 -4.51 19.15
C MET A 917 38.68 -4.52 17.64
N ALA A 918 39.76 -4.60 16.87
CA ALA A 918 39.66 -4.96 15.47
C ALA A 918 39.64 -6.50 15.38
N PRO A 919 38.52 -7.15 15.01
CA PRO A 919 38.49 -8.59 14.85
C PRO A 919 39.46 -9.02 13.74
N ALA A 920 40.09 -10.20 13.88
CA ALA A 920 41.06 -10.74 12.92
C ALA A 920 40.54 -10.87 11.47
N ARG A 921 39.21 -10.79 11.27
CA ARG A 921 38.51 -10.86 9.99
C ARG A 921 37.91 -9.50 9.54
N ALA A 922 38.36 -8.38 10.12
CA ALA A 922 37.91 -7.06 9.69
C ALA A 922 38.21 -6.83 8.20
N MET A 923 37.21 -6.37 7.43
CA MET A 923 37.39 -6.12 6.00
C MET A 923 38.02 -4.77 5.71
N TRP A 924 37.75 -3.77 6.56
CA TRP A 924 38.32 -2.44 6.48
C TRP A 924 38.80 -2.01 7.86
N CYS A 925 39.73 -1.05 7.89
CA CYS A 925 40.12 -0.40 9.13
C CYS A 925 38.90 0.24 9.82
N PHE A 926 38.86 0.15 11.15
CA PHE A 926 37.80 0.74 11.95
C PHE A 926 37.78 2.27 11.77
N MET A 927 36.73 2.77 11.13
CA MET A 927 36.51 4.20 10.91
C MET A 927 35.00 4.45 10.86
N PHE A 928 34.45 5.09 11.90
CA PHE A 928 33.01 5.24 12.08
C PHE A 928 32.60 6.69 12.39
N PHE A 929 31.72 7.26 11.56
CA PHE A 929 31.26 8.65 11.71
C PHE A 929 29.76 8.80 11.92
N LEU A 930 29.37 9.73 12.80
CA LEU A 930 28.01 10.25 12.91
C LEU A 930 27.85 11.50 12.06
N ILE A 931 26.93 11.46 11.10
CA ILE A 931 26.68 12.60 10.20
C ILE A 931 25.23 13.04 10.33
N ASN A 932 25.00 14.25 10.84
CA ASN A 932 23.66 14.84 10.88
C ASN A 932 23.25 15.45 9.52
N ASN A 933 24.20 16.08 8.83
CA ASN A 933 23.94 16.75 7.54
C ASN A 933 23.63 15.74 6.42
N ALA A 934 22.44 15.84 5.83
CA ALA A 934 21.93 14.91 4.82
C ALA A 934 22.77 14.87 3.53
N GLN A 935 23.26 16.03 3.09
CA GLN A 935 24.02 16.14 1.84
C GLN A 935 25.43 15.60 2.01
N LEU A 936 26.10 15.98 3.10
CA LEU A 936 27.42 15.44 3.47
C LEU A 936 27.38 13.92 3.60
N PHE A 937 26.35 13.41 4.27
CA PHE A 937 26.12 11.98 4.40
C PHE A 937 25.98 11.27 3.05
N LYS A 938 25.19 11.82 2.11
CA LYS A 938 24.99 11.23 0.78
C LYS A 938 26.31 11.15 0.01
N THR A 939 27.10 12.23 0.06
CA THR A 939 28.42 12.29 -0.57
C THR A 939 29.37 11.25 0.03
N LEU A 940 29.51 11.21 1.36
CA LEU A 940 30.38 10.26 2.04
C LEU A 940 29.90 8.81 1.87
N ASN A 941 28.59 8.54 1.77
CA ASN A 941 28.06 7.20 1.53
C ASN A 941 28.46 6.66 0.15
N ILE A 942 28.49 7.52 -0.88
CA ILE A 942 28.97 7.13 -2.21
C ILE A 942 30.46 6.82 -2.15
N LEU A 943 31.25 7.70 -1.53
CA LEU A 943 32.71 7.59 -1.47
C LEU A 943 33.19 6.40 -0.61
N LEU A 944 32.62 6.22 0.58
CA LEU A 944 33.08 5.24 1.57
C LEU A 944 32.36 3.90 1.48
N HIS A 945 31.26 3.75 0.74
CA HIS A 945 30.60 2.45 0.60
C HIS A 945 30.46 2.02 -0.85
N TRP A 946 29.77 2.80 -1.68
CA TRP A 946 29.41 2.35 -3.04
C TRP A 946 30.60 2.24 -3.98
N ILE A 947 31.46 3.25 -4.07
CA ILE A 947 32.64 3.19 -4.95
C ILE A 947 33.54 1.99 -4.59
N PRO A 948 33.95 1.79 -3.32
CA PRO A 948 34.69 0.58 -2.93
C PRO A 948 33.96 -0.72 -3.28
N ALA A 949 32.64 -0.76 -3.17
CA ALA A 949 31.85 -1.95 -3.54
C ALA A 949 31.95 -2.32 -5.01
N TYR A 950 31.76 -1.35 -5.91
CA TYR A 950 31.85 -1.59 -7.35
C TYR A 950 33.27 -1.99 -7.78
N VAL A 951 34.29 -1.39 -7.18
CA VAL A 951 35.69 -1.72 -7.45
C VAL A 951 36.02 -3.14 -6.96
N CYS A 952 35.76 -3.45 -5.69
CA CYS A 952 36.05 -4.77 -5.12
C CYS A 952 35.26 -5.89 -5.81
N ASP A 953 33.98 -5.69 -6.11
CA ASP A 953 33.17 -6.68 -6.81
C ASP A 953 33.61 -6.84 -8.28
N GLY A 954 34.02 -5.76 -8.96
CA GLY A 954 34.60 -5.82 -10.30
C GLY A 954 35.91 -6.63 -10.34
N VAL A 955 36.81 -6.38 -9.38
CA VAL A 955 38.05 -7.17 -9.21
C VAL A 955 37.72 -8.63 -8.91
N ALA A 956 36.77 -8.90 -8.00
CA ALA A 956 36.34 -10.25 -7.67
C ALA A 956 35.88 -11.02 -8.92
N VAL A 957 35.07 -10.40 -9.78
CA VAL A 957 34.63 -11.00 -11.05
C VAL A 957 35.81 -11.28 -11.99
N MET A 958 36.77 -10.34 -12.10
CA MET A 958 37.96 -10.53 -12.95
C MET A 958 38.85 -11.70 -12.49
N ILE A 959 38.89 -12.01 -11.19
CA ILE A 959 39.66 -13.14 -10.63
C ILE A 959 38.81 -14.41 -10.42
N GLY A 960 37.62 -14.49 -11.03
CA GLY A 960 36.73 -15.66 -10.94
C GLY A 960 36.02 -15.85 -9.60
N LYS A 961 36.03 -14.85 -8.72
CA LYS A 961 35.30 -14.87 -7.43
C LYS A 961 33.91 -14.23 -7.55
N LYS A 962 33.00 -14.64 -6.66
CA LYS A 962 31.62 -14.12 -6.64
C LYS A 962 31.58 -12.70 -6.05
N PRO A 963 30.88 -11.73 -6.69
CA PRO A 963 30.69 -10.39 -6.13
C PRO A 963 29.75 -10.43 -4.92
N MET A 964 30.11 -9.71 -3.86
CA MET A 964 29.46 -9.78 -2.54
C MET A 964 29.20 -8.39 -1.93
N LEU A 965 30.10 -7.43 -2.12
CA LEU A 965 30.10 -6.20 -1.33
C LEU A 965 28.94 -5.27 -1.70
N LYS A 966 28.56 -5.23 -2.98
CA LYS A 966 27.35 -4.52 -3.44
C LYS A 966 26.10 -5.05 -2.74
N LYS A 967 25.95 -6.38 -2.64
CA LYS A 967 24.80 -7.02 -1.98
C LYS A 967 24.75 -6.68 -0.49
N VAL A 968 25.90 -6.64 0.17
CA VAL A 968 26.01 -6.25 1.59
C VAL A 968 25.56 -4.80 1.79
N TYR A 969 26.07 -3.86 0.99
CA TYR A 969 25.67 -2.44 1.13
C TYR A 969 24.22 -2.17 0.75
N THR A 970 23.64 -2.88 -0.21
CA THR A 970 22.19 -2.79 -0.48
C THR A 970 21.36 -3.18 0.76
N LYS A 971 21.77 -4.22 1.50
CA LYS A 971 21.09 -4.61 2.75
C LYS A 971 21.24 -3.56 3.84
N ILE A 972 22.44 -2.98 3.98
CA ILE A 972 22.72 -1.93 4.97
C ILE A 972 21.90 -0.67 4.66
N ASP A 973 21.80 -0.26 3.40
CA ASP A 973 21.02 0.92 3.00
C ASP A 973 19.52 0.76 3.31
N LYS A 974 18.96 -0.41 3.02
CA LYS A 974 17.59 -0.77 3.44
C LYS A 974 17.43 -0.71 4.97
N TRP A 975 18.33 -1.35 5.72
CA TRP A 975 18.29 -1.34 7.19
C TRP A 975 18.36 0.09 7.77
N ARG A 976 19.20 0.96 7.20
CA ARG A 976 19.30 2.38 7.60
C ARG A 976 18.02 3.15 7.34
N HIS A 977 17.35 2.89 6.23
CA HIS A 977 16.08 3.53 5.90
C HIS A 977 15.02 3.26 6.98
N PHE A 978 14.84 2.00 7.37
CA PHE A 978 13.87 1.61 8.40
C PHE A 978 14.22 2.10 9.82
N ASN A 979 15.52 2.30 10.11
CA ASN A 979 15.96 2.75 11.44
C ASN A 979 16.09 4.27 11.58
N LYS A 980 16.00 5.03 10.49
CA LYS A 980 16.26 6.48 10.45
C LYS A 980 15.49 7.27 11.50
N LYS A 981 14.19 6.97 11.69
CA LYS A 981 13.35 7.69 12.67
C LYS A 981 13.82 7.47 14.11
N PHE A 982 14.35 6.29 14.45
CA PHE A 982 14.86 5.99 15.79
C PHE A 982 16.19 6.68 16.11
N SER A 983 17.02 6.93 15.09
CA SER A 983 18.31 7.60 15.26
C SER A 983 18.27 9.12 15.05
N SER A 984 17.15 9.69 14.58
CA SER A 984 17.07 11.13 14.26
C SER A 984 16.37 12.00 15.31
N GLN A 985 15.65 11.41 16.26
CA GLN A 985 14.87 12.16 17.26
C GLN A 985 14.83 11.45 18.62
N SER A 986 14.67 12.22 19.69
CA SER A 986 14.37 11.70 21.02
C SER A 986 12.88 11.39 21.15
N TRP A 987 12.55 10.32 21.88
CA TRP A 987 11.19 9.90 22.14
C TRP A 987 10.83 10.18 23.59
N LYS A 988 9.67 10.79 23.84
CA LYS A 988 9.17 11.00 25.20
C LYS A 988 8.19 9.88 25.54
N MET A 989 8.52 9.04 26.52
CA MET A 989 7.73 7.84 26.85
C MET A 989 7.44 7.76 28.35
N ARG A 990 6.20 7.97 28.78
CA ARG A 990 5.79 7.84 30.19
C ARG A 990 5.81 6.37 30.62
N ASN A 991 6.31 6.10 31.83
CA ASN A 991 6.45 4.76 32.40
C ASN A 991 6.04 4.68 33.89
N SER A 992 5.01 5.44 34.26
CA SER A 992 4.50 5.53 35.63
C SER A 992 4.06 4.18 36.22
N ASN A 993 3.30 3.37 35.47
CA ASN A 993 2.84 2.03 35.89
C ASN A 993 4.02 1.09 36.11
N THR A 994 5.06 1.18 35.27
CA THR A 994 6.28 0.37 35.40
C THR A 994 7.08 0.75 36.66
N VAL A 995 7.21 2.05 36.94
CA VAL A 995 7.86 2.56 38.15
C VAL A 995 7.07 2.19 39.41
N GLU A 996 5.74 2.30 39.36
CA GLU A 996 4.85 1.91 40.45
C GLU A 996 4.96 0.40 40.74
N LEU A 997 4.96 -0.43 39.69
CA LEU A 997 5.14 -1.88 39.80
C LEU A 997 6.43 -2.24 40.55
N PHE A 998 7.56 -1.60 40.25
CA PHE A 998 8.82 -1.85 40.95
C PHE A 998 8.77 -1.45 42.42
N LYS A 999 8.12 -0.32 42.74
CA LYS A 999 7.97 0.18 44.11
C LYS A 999 7.11 -0.74 44.98
N GLU A 1000 6.10 -1.38 44.38
CA GLU A 1000 5.22 -2.34 45.07
C GLU A 1000 5.91 -3.67 45.44
N LEU A 1001 7.03 -4.02 44.80
CA LEU A 1001 7.75 -5.25 45.13
C LEU A 1001 8.35 -5.18 46.53
N ASN A 1002 8.32 -6.30 47.25
CA ASN A 1002 9.05 -6.41 48.51
C ASN A 1002 10.57 -6.46 48.25
N GLU A 1003 11.36 -6.30 49.31
CA GLU A 1003 12.82 -6.21 49.18
C GLU A 1003 13.45 -7.46 48.53
N LYS A 1004 12.96 -8.65 48.89
CA LYS A 1004 13.41 -9.93 48.32
C LYS A 1004 13.08 -10.06 46.83
N ASP A 1005 11.87 -9.68 46.43
CA ASP A 1005 11.44 -9.68 45.03
C ASP A 1005 12.21 -8.63 44.21
N ARG A 1006 12.49 -7.45 44.77
CA ARG A 1006 13.36 -6.45 44.13
C ARG A 1006 14.78 -6.96 43.93
N HIS A 1007 15.30 -7.77 44.85
CA HIS A 1007 16.63 -8.35 44.72
C HIS A 1007 16.70 -9.44 43.63
N ILE A 1008 15.70 -10.33 43.58
CA ILE A 1008 15.68 -11.47 42.63
C ILE A 1008 15.29 -11.02 41.21
N PHE A 1009 14.29 -10.15 41.12
CA PHE A 1009 13.69 -9.65 39.88
C PHE A 1009 13.95 -8.15 39.71
N ASP A 1010 15.21 -7.74 39.83
CA ASP A 1010 15.60 -6.34 39.66
C ASP A 1010 15.40 -5.86 38.22
N PHE A 1011 14.65 -4.78 38.05
CA PHE A 1011 14.50 -4.07 36.77
C PHE A 1011 14.52 -2.55 36.96
N ASP A 1012 15.19 -2.05 38.01
CA ASP A 1012 15.37 -0.61 38.21
C ASP A 1012 16.43 -0.04 37.26
N ILE A 1013 15.96 0.55 36.18
CA ILE A 1013 16.83 1.17 35.18
C ILE A 1013 17.44 2.49 35.65
N SER A 1014 16.88 3.13 36.68
CA SER A 1014 17.42 4.38 37.23
C SER A 1014 18.76 4.16 37.93
N ALA A 1015 19.02 2.94 38.41
CA ALA A 1015 20.25 2.54 39.08
C ALA A 1015 21.31 1.94 38.12
N LEU A 1016 21.03 1.86 36.81
CA LEU A 1016 21.96 1.27 35.85
C LEU A 1016 23.16 2.22 35.56
N ASP A 1017 24.39 1.75 35.78
CA ASP A 1017 25.59 2.46 35.33
C ASP A 1017 25.96 2.08 33.89
N TRP A 1018 25.82 3.04 32.97
CA TRP A 1018 26.14 2.87 31.55
C TRP A 1018 27.62 2.53 31.31
N ASN A 1019 28.54 3.02 32.14
CA ASN A 1019 29.97 2.73 31.98
C ASN A 1019 30.28 1.26 32.27
N SER A 1020 29.81 0.77 33.42
CA SER A 1020 29.96 -0.64 33.81
C SER A 1020 29.29 -1.55 32.80
N TRP A 1021 28.03 -1.26 32.43
CA TRP A 1021 27.30 -2.03 31.42
C TRP A 1021 28.07 -2.13 30.09
N TRP A 1022 28.68 -1.04 29.64
CA TRP A 1022 29.47 -1.01 28.42
C TRP A 1022 30.78 -1.80 28.52
N ALA A 1023 31.51 -1.67 29.63
CA ALA A 1023 32.77 -2.38 29.83
C ALA A 1023 32.60 -3.91 29.69
N TYR A 1024 31.47 -4.44 30.16
CA TYR A 1024 31.13 -5.85 29.99
C TYR A 1024 30.92 -6.23 28.52
N MET A 1025 30.23 -5.38 27.74
CA MET A 1025 30.00 -5.58 26.31
C MET A 1025 31.29 -5.70 25.49
N GLN A 1026 32.41 -5.10 25.94
CA GLN A 1026 33.72 -5.16 25.26
C GLN A 1026 34.46 -6.50 25.47
N THR A 1027 34.20 -7.25 26.52
CA THR A 1027 34.95 -8.48 26.84
C THR A 1027 34.55 -9.70 26.02
N PHE A 1028 33.59 -9.53 25.10
CA PHE A 1028 33.08 -10.60 24.25
C PHE A 1028 34.05 -10.85 23.08
N ASP A 1029 34.97 -11.78 23.27
CA ASP A 1029 35.76 -12.36 22.19
C ASP A 1029 34.78 -12.97 21.17
N PHE A 1030 34.90 -12.61 19.89
CA PHE A 1030 34.02 -13.03 18.79
C PHE A 1030 34.17 -14.54 18.48
N LYS A 1031 33.88 -15.43 19.43
CA LYS A 1031 33.84 -16.89 19.27
C LYS A 1031 32.52 -17.38 18.66
N ILE A 1032 31.86 -16.57 17.82
CA ILE A 1032 30.66 -17.00 17.07
C ILE A 1032 31.02 -17.94 15.89
N GLU A 1033 32.30 -18.18 15.59
CA GLU A 1033 32.72 -19.08 14.49
C GLU A 1033 33.56 -20.31 14.87
N TYR A 1034 33.87 -20.59 16.15
CA TYR A 1034 34.78 -21.71 16.51
C TYR A 1034 34.14 -22.98 17.08
N ARG A 1035 32.82 -23.18 16.96
CA ARG A 1035 32.15 -24.44 17.38
C ARG A 1035 31.54 -25.28 16.24
N LYS A 1036 32.08 -25.18 15.00
CA LYS A 1036 31.62 -26.02 13.87
C LYS A 1036 32.66 -26.95 13.23
N SER A 1037 33.90 -26.99 13.72
CA SER A 1037 34.86 -28.00 13.29
C SER A 1037 35.57 -28.62 14.50
N GLU A 1038 35.33 -29.91 14.65
CA GLU A 1038 36.20 -30.91 15.29
C GLU A 1038 36.26 -30.97 16.83
N ARG A 1039 35.76 -32.11 17.33
CA ARG A 1039 36.14 -32.71 18.60
C ARG A 1039 37.59 -33.20 18.49
N ILE A 1040 38.54 -32.60 19.19
CA ILE A 1040 39.85 -33.19 19.54
C ILE A 1040 40.22 -32.70 20.96
N PRO A 1041 40.78 -33.55 21.85
CA PRO A 1041 40.88 -33.27 23.28
C PRO A 1041 42.05 -32.34 23.65
N HIS A 1042 41.94 -31.74 24.83
CA HIS A 1042 42.94 -30.93 25.54
C HIS A 1042 44.40 -31.28 25.21
N VAL A 1043 45.17 -30.30 24.70
CA VAL A 1043 46.64 -30.27 24.84
C VAL A 1043 47.12 -28.84 25.06
N ASP A 1044 47.86 -28.69 26.14
CA ASP A 1044 48.59 -27.52 26.65
C ASP A 1044 49.64 -27.03 25.64
N TYR A 1045 49.61 -25.76 25.21
CA TYR A 1045 50.68 -25.14 24.42
C TYR A 1045 50.82 -23.64 24.73
N LEU A 1046 51.06 -23.32 26.01
CA LEU A 1046 51.74 -22.09 26.41
C LEU A 1046 53.22 -22.38 26.65
N SER A 1047 53.99 -22.62 25.58
CA SER A 1047 55.43 -22.32 25.54
C SER A 1047 56.01 -22.67 24.16
N ARG A 1048 56.36 -21.63 23.38
CA ARG A 1048 57.60 -21.55 22.59
C ARG A 1048 57.50 -20.38 21.61
N ASN A 1049 58.39 -19.42 21.83
CA ASN A 1049 58.71 -18.29 20.98
C ASN A 1049 59.57 -18.77 19.79
N PRO A 1050 59.22 -18.51 18.52
CA PRO A 1050 60.11 -18.79 17.40
C PRO A 1050 60.51 -17.48 16.70
N TYR A 1051 61.42 -16.74 17.33
CA TYR A 1051 62.44 -15.98 16.60
C TYR A 1051 63.67 -16.87 16.52
N ASP A 1052 63.83 -17.69 15.48
CA ASP A 1052 65.17 -18.04 15.00
C ASP A 1052 65.20 -18.64 13.58
N SER A 1053 65.91 -17.91 12.72
CA SER A 1053 66.76 -18.35 11.61
C SER A 1053 66.22 -19.08 10.36
N LYS A 1054 66.68 -18.51 9.23
CA LYS A 1054 67.13 -19.14 7.96
C LYS A 1054 66.07 -19.76 7.04
N GLU A 1055 65.65 -18.98 6.04
CA GLU A 1055 65.97 -19.28 4.64
C GLU A 1055 65.70 -18.05 3.76
N LEU A 1056 66.80 -17.43 3.33
CA LEU A 1056 66.91 -16.29 2.43
C LEU A 1056 67.76 -16.77 1.25
N ASN A 1057 67.27 -16.51 0.02
CA ASN A 1057 67.86 -16.65 -1.33
C ASN A 1057 66.89 -17.48 -2.19
N VAL A 1058 66.26 -16.94 -3.24
CA VAL A 1058 66.90 -16.46 -4.47
C VAL A 1058 66.13 -15.31 -5.11
N LEU A 1059 66.90 -14.24 -5.38
CA LEU A 1059 66.83 -13.14 -6.36
C LEU A 1059 65.56 -12.90 -7.22
N ARG A 1060 64.93 -11.71 -7.33
CA ARG A 1060 65.34 -10.34 -7.77
C ARG A 1060 65.20 -10.07 -9.30
N VAL A 1061 64.50 -8.97 -9.63
CA VAL A 1061 64.57 -8.09 -10.85
C VAL A 1061 63.80 -8.60 -12.09
N SER A 1062 63.03 -7.84 -12.91
CA SER A 1062 62.83 -6.40 -13.28
C SER A 1062 61.36 -6.21 -13.76
N TYR A 1063 60.72 -5.04 -13.79
CA TYR A 1063 61.02 -3.86 -14.63
C TYR A 1063 60.30 -2.59 -14.13
N GLU A 1064 61.14 -1.55 -14.01
CA GLU A 1064 60.98 -0.07 -14.06
C GLU A 1064 59.69 0.63 -13.60
#